data_AF-A0AA35TYS7-F1
#
_entry.id   AF-A0AA35TYS7-F1
#
_cell.length_a   1.000
_cell.length_b   1.000
_cell.length_c   1.000
_cell.angle_alpha   90.00
_cell.angle_beta   90.00
_cell.angle_gamma   90.00
#
_symmetry.space_group_name_H-M   'P 1'
#
loop_
_entity.id
_entity.type
_entity.pdbx_description
1 polymer ?
#
loop_
_entity_poly.entity_id
_entity_poly.type
_entity_poly.pdbx_seq_one_letter_code
_entity_poly.pdbx_strand_id
1 'polypeptide(L)'
;MYEICVCVISPHVHSQAKIELLESIRTLQRLGFNLFASYGTADFYSEHGVKLQPVEWPSSNGNGNHSNKTQNSPPVTRSNSQSSNGGRGNGVPSDLSIADYLTQKKIDLVINLPLRQNRYTPLITKGYITRRIAIEYAVPLVTDIKCAKLLVKSLAFLNCQAPPLKTFTDCISSHRTLRLPGLIDTHVHVREPGQTHKEDFASCTAAALAGGVTIIGAMPNTHPPVVDKDSLTLAQKCARAGARCDYGLYLGASETNASTLPLLSPQSLALKMYLNTTFSTLQLPSMETWMKHFEKWPSSRPLCVHAEGETMAAVLLLADLYKRPVHVCHVARKEEISVIRAAKERGLPVTCEVCPHHLFLCNEDVVTIGTGRSEVRPVLCSRDDQQALWDNLDIIDCFATDHAPHAVSEKDSSSPPPGFPGLETMLSLLLTAVAEGRLTHQDIILRLHTNPRKIFGIREQPDTYVDVDIDEEWTIPSSLPHSKSKWTPFAGRRVVGRVTRVVLRGEIAYIDGKVLVEPGFGEDVMLQPAASPPSLPSPSSPPRTKHPSYVEPGSRSPRKQRVRHASEPSASDKHHSLSPPPPAHYQHKQRGESPLVSGHTSLFAIPTTSSSTHMTSHSSLYMKHVLSSTQFSREQLHHVFQVAHEMRMAVGRVGSLDIMKGKLLGLLFYEASTRTSCSFQAAMLRLGGGVVPLNVESSSAKKGESLEDTVSMMQSYCDALVLRHPEPGAAQRAIRVAHCPIINAGDGTGEHPTQALLDIFTIREEIGTVNRLTITLVGDLKHGRTVHSLARLLTLYDVTLRYVCPKGLEMPEEVTRFVSGKGVRQTYMTLDKALPDTDVLYMTRLQKERFSSAREYDKLRGSYVLTPQVLTRAKEKMVILHPLPRVDEISVEVDSDPRAAYFRQAQFGMYVRMALLAVLLGAA
;
A
#
# COMPACT_ATOMS: atom_id res chain seq x y z
N MET A 1 -15.80 -0.55 -44.30
CA MET A 1 -14.53 -0.81 -43.60
C MET A 1 -13.86 0.53 -43.36
N TYR A 2 -13.14 0.70 -42.26
CA TYR A 2 -12.25 1.86 -42.11
C TYR A 2 -11.00 1.62 -42.98
N GLU A 3 -10.48 2.68 -43.61
CA GLU A 3 -9.21 2.60 -44.34
C GLU A 3 -8.06 2.64 -43.33
N ILE A 4 -7.55 1.47 -42.93
CA ILE A 4 -6.50 1.38 -41.91
C ILE A 4 -5.14 1.65 -42.54
N CYS A 5 -4.43 2.63 -41.99
CA CYS A 5 -3.19 3.18 -42.52
C CYS A 5 -1.97 2.72 -41.69
N VAL A 6 -1.05 1.99 -42.31
CA VAL A 6 0.17 1.46 -41.65
C VAL A 6 1.40 2.15 -42.20
N CYS A 7 2.21 2.74 -41.32
CA CYS A 7 3.52 3.28 -41.69
C CYS A 7 4.66 2.31 -41.36
N VAL A 8 5.46 1.98 -42.37
CA VAL A 8 6.58 1.03 -42.28
C VAL A 8 7.90 1.79 -42.38
N ILE A 9 8.66 1.76 -41.27
CA ILE A 9 9.89 2.53 -41.10
C ILE A 9 11.05 1.57 -40.88
N SER A 10 11.85 1.41 -41.94
CA SER A 10 13.19 0.86 -41.88
C SER A 10 14.16 2.02 -42.13
N PRO A 11 14.87 2.54 -41.10
CA PRO A 11 15.92 3.52 -41.32
C PRO A 11 17.00 2.91 -42.23
N HIS A 12 17.63 3.76 -43.05
CA HIS A 12 18.62 3.35 -44.04
C HIS A 12 19.75 2.48 -43.45
N VAL A 13 20.40 1.67 -44.30
CA VAL A 13 21.62 0.83 -44.09
C VAL A 13 21.43 -0.69 -43.92
N HIS A 14 20.23 -1.25 -43.66
CA HIS A 14 20.04 -2.72 -43.66
C HIS A 14 18.94 -3.25 -44.60
N SER A 15 19.37 -3.82 -45.73
CA SER A 15 18.53 -4.60 -46.66
C SER A 15 17.85 -5.79 -45.99
N GLN A 16 18.57 -6.52 -45.12
CA GLN A 16 18.11 -7.75 -44.48
C GLN A 16 16.78 -7.57 -43.71
N ALA A 17 16.58 -6.45 -43.02
CA ALA A 17 15.34 -6.19 -42.28
C ALA A 17 14.15 -5.87 -43.21
N LYS A 18 14.39 -5.23 -44.36
CA LYS A 18 13.36 -4.99 -45.38
C LYS A 18 12.99 -6.28 -46.11
N ILE A 19 13.97 -7.15 -46.38
CA ILE A 19 13.75 -8.50 -46.93
C ILE A 19 12.96 -9.36 -45.93
N GLU A 20 13.33 -9.35 -44.65
CA GLU A 20 12.67 -10.16 -43.62
C GLU A 20 11.20 -9.75 -43.36
N LEU A 21 10.86 -8.46 -43.56
CA LEU A 21 9.48 -7.97 -43.51
C LEU A 21 8.70 -8.12 -44.83
N LEU A 22 9.34 -8.40 -45.97
CA LEU A 22 8.73 -8.30 -47.30
C LEU A 22 7.40 -9.07 -47.42
N GLU A 23 7.34 -10.31 -46.92
CA GLU A 23 6.11 -11.12 -46.96
C GLU A 23 5.04 -10.62 -45.99
N SER A 24 5.42 -9.98 -44.88
CA SER A 24 4.47 -9.27 -44.02
C SER A 24 3.91 -8.03 -44.71
N ILE A 25 4.72 -7.26 -45.44
CA ILE A 25 4.22 -6.08 -46.16
C ILE A 25 3.30 -6.49 -47.33
N ARG A 26 3.65 -7.55 -48.07
CA ARG A 26 2.75 -8.20 -49.06
C ARG A 26 1.43 -8.68 -48.43
N THR A 27 1.49 -9.20 -47.21
CA THR A 27 0.30 -9.65 -46.49
C THR A 27 -0.59 -8.47 -46.09
N LEU A 28 -0.03 -7.38 -45.57
CA LEU A 28 -0.81 -6.15 -45.32
C LEU A 28 -1.40 -5.56 -46.62
N GLN A 29 -0.65 -5.56 -47.74
CA GLN A 29 -1.18 -5.09 -49.03
C GLN A 29 -2.35 -5.97 -49.52
N ARG A 30 -2.26 -7.30 -49.39
CA ARG A 30 -3.37 -8.24 -49.71
C ARG A 30 -4.60 -8.05 -48.82
N LEU A 31 -4.40 -7.64 -47.57
CA LEU A 31 -5.47 -7.36 -46.61
C LEU A 31 -6.07 -5.95 -46.76
N GLY A 32 -5.63 -5.17 -47.76
CA GLY A 32 -6.23 -3.86 -48.10
C GLY A 32 -5.81 -2.69 -47.21
N PHE A 33 -4.70 -2.80 -46.45
CA PHE A 33 -4.18 -1.68 -45.67
C PHE A 33 -3.54 -0.62 -46.58
N ASN A 34 -3.73 0.66 -46.26
CA ASN A 34 -3.01 1.76 -46.89
C ASN A 34 -1.58 1.83 -46.32
N LEU A 35 -0.56 1.64 -47.16
CA LEU A 35 0.82 1.50 -46.72
C LEU A 35 1.67 2.74 -47.02
N PHE A 36 2.33 3.28 -46.01
CA PHE A 36 3.17 4.48 -46.10
C PHE A 36 4.63 4.16 -45.71
N ALA A 37 5.60 4.77 -46.38
CA ALA A 37 7.02 4.63 -46.05
C ALA A 37 7.85 5.88 -46.43
N SER A 38 9.09 5.95 -45.94
CA SER A 38 10.05 6.93 -46.45
C SER A 38 10.41 6.60 -47.89
N TYR A 39 10.71 7.60 -48.72
CA TYR A 39 11.07 7.45 -50.14
C TYR A 39 11.95 6.22 -50.42
N GLY A 40 13.20 6.20 -49.93
CA GLY A 40 14.13 5.07 -50.06
C GLY A 40 13.76 3.76 -49.33
N THR A 41 12.52 3.62 -48.86
CA THR A 41 11.89 2.38 -48.38
C THR A 41 10.65 2.03 -49.22
N ALA A 42 9.87 3.02 -49.66
CA ALA A 42 8.84 2.83 -50.68
C ALA A 42 9.44 2.36 -52.01
N ASP A 43 10.59 2.92 -52.42
CA ASP A 43 11.34 2.53 -53.63
C ASP A 43 11.72 1.05 -53.58
N PHE A 44 12.44 0.63 -52.53
CA PHE A 44 12.86 -0.76 -52.30
C PHE A 44 11.69 -1.75 -52.37
N TYR A 45 10.57 -1.45 -51.70
CA TYR A 45 9.43 -2.35 -51.72
C TYR A 45 8.73 -2.37 -53.10
N SER A 46 8.73 -1.25 -53.82
CA SER A 46 8.20 -1.16 -55.19
C SER A 46 9.00 -2.01 -56.17
N GLU A 47 10.34 -2.00 -56.07
CA GLU A 47 11.23 -2.92 -56.82
C GLU A 47 10.90 -4.40 -56.55
N HIS A 48 10.42 -4.72 -55.34
CA HIS A 48 10.04 -6.08 -54.92
C HIS A 48 8.55 -6.39 -55.13
N GLY A 49 7.84 -5.57 -55.92
CA GLY A 49 6.45 -5.76 -56.35
C GLY A 49 5.38 -5.31 -55.35
N VAL A 50 5.72 -4.42 -54.40
CA VAL A 50 4.86 -4.03 -53.27
C VAL A 50 4.72 -2.51 -53.25
N LYS A 51 3.52 -1.98 -53.55
CA LYS A 51 3.31 -0.53 -53.70
C LYS A 51 3.02 0.14 -52.35
N LEU A 52 3.89 1.06 -51.95
CA LEU A 52 3.69 1.93 -50.78
C LEU A 52 3.63 3.40 -51.24
N GLN A 53 2.93 4.23 -50.48
CA GLN A 53 2.95 5.69 -50.67
C GLN A 53 4.23 6.27 -50.02
N PRO A 54 5.08 7.00 -50.77
CA PRO A 54 6.19 7.73 -50.18
C PRO A 54 5.66 8.93 -49.39
N VAL A 55 6.32 9.25 -48.28
CA VAL A 55 6.02 10.42 -47.43
C VAL A 55 7.33 11.12 -47.07
N GLU A 56 7.30 12.45 -46.89
CA GLU A 56 8.47 13.19 -46.43
C GLU A 56 8.69 13.07 -44.91
N TRP A 57 9.96 13.05 -44.49
CA TRP A 57 10.36 13.04 -43.08
C TRP A 57 10.95 14.38 -42.68
N PRO A 58 10.57 14.94 -41.51
CA PRO A 58 11.05 16.24 -41.06
C PRO A 58 12.57 16.35 -41.14
N SER A 59 13.04 17.48 -41.67
CA SER A 59 14.44 17.82 -41.86
C SER A 59 15.03 18.41 -40.58
N SER A 60 16.26 17.99 -40.26
CA SER A 60 16.94 18.33 -39.01
C SER A 60 17.84 19.56 -39.18
N ASN A 61 17.22 20.73 -39.33
CA ASN A 61 17.88 22.03 -39.15
C ASN A 61 17.70 22.47 -37.69
N GLY A 62 18.68 23.06 -37.00
CA GLY A 62 20.08 23.27 -37.37
C GLY A 62 20.77 24.03 -36.21
N ASN A 63 21.98 23.65 -35.84
CA ASN A 63 22.66 24.26 -34.68
C ASN A 63 23.39 25.54 -35.11
N GLY A 64 23.03 26.70 -34.56
CA GLY A 64 23.55 28.00 -35.00
C GLY A 64 23.46 29.09 -33.93
N ASN A 65 24.57 29.81 -33.71
CA ASN A 65 24.71 30.84 -32.68
C ASN A 65 23.69 31.98 -32.79
N HIS A 66 23.06 32.34 -31.66
CA HIS A 66 22.57 33.71 -31.45
C HIS A 66 22.96 34.26 -30.07
N SER A 67 23.98 35.12 -30.09
CA SER A 67 24.29 36.04 -28.99
C SER A 67 23.29 37.21 -28.94
N ASN A 68 22.93 37.65 -27.74
CA ASN A 68 22.31 38.93 -27.36
C ASN A 68 21.86 39.88 -28.50
N LYS A 69 20.54 40.11 -28.60
CA LYS A 69 19.99 41.47 -28.47
C LYS A 69 18.49 41.45 -28.14
N THR A 70 17.97 42.60 -27.74
CA THR A 70 16.73 42.77 -26.97
C THR A 70 15.65 43.56 -27.72
N GLN A 71 14.43 43.50 -27.16
CA GLN A 71 13.34 44.50 -27.23
C GLN A 71 12.35 44.53 -28.42
N ASN A 72 11.07 44.41 -28.01
CA ASN A 72 9.93 45.29 -28.31
C ASN A 72 9.04 45.08 -29.56
N SER A 73 7.76 44.88 -29.23
CA SER A 73 6.53 45.46 -29.83
C SER A 73 5.56 44.51 -30.58
N PRO A 74 4.23 44.77 -30.51
CA PRO A 74 3.17 43.77 -30.73
C PRO A 74 2.47 43.85 -32.10
N PRO A 75 1.66 42.85 -32.49
CA PRO A 75 1.09 42.75 -33.84
C PRO A 75 -0.13 43.63 -34.09
N VAL A 76 -0.34 43.99 -35.37
CA VAL A 76 -1.55 44.67 -35.87
C VAL A 76 -2.21 43.80 -36.95
N THR A 77 -3.54 43.75 -36.93
CA THR A 77 -4.38 43.00 -37.87
C THR A 77 -4.33 43.54 -39.30
N ARG A 78 -4.60 42.68 -40.28
CA ARG A 78 -5.00 43.10 -41.63
C ARG A 78 -6.25 42.36 -42.10
N SER A 79 -7.13 43.10 -42.76
CA SER A 79 -8.38 42.64 -43.37
C SER A 79 -8.14 42.13 -44.80
N ASN A 80 -9.05 41.28 -45.28
CA ASN A 80 -9.14 40.93 -46.69
C ASN A 80 -9.70 42.10 -47.51
N SER A 81 -9.18 42.27 -48.72
CA SER A 81 -9.90 42.83 -49.87
C SER A 81 -9.92 41.78 -50.99
N GLN A 82 -10.95 41.81 -51.84
CA GLN A 82 -11.22 40.77 -52.84
C GLN A 82 -11.23 41.32 -54.27
N SER A 83 -11.21 40.38 -55.23
CA SER A 83 -11.35 40.54 -56.69
C SER A 83 -10.10 41.06 -57.43
N SER A 84 -9.86 40.68 -58.69
CA SER A 84 -10.77 40.03 -59.65
C SER A 84 -10.12 38.91 -60.49
N ASN A 85 -11.00 38.14 -61.15
CA ASN A 85 -10.85 37.03 -62.12
C ASN A 85 -9.49 36.83 -62.83
N GLY A 86 -9.03 35.62 -63.16
CA GLY A 86 -9.57 34.27 -62.91
C GLY A 86 -9.49 33.33 -64.14
N GLY A 87 -8.79 32.20 -64.05
CA GLY A 87 -8.77 31.19 -65.15
C GLY A 87 -7.70 30.09 -65.07
N ARG A 88 -8.08 28.91 -64.54
CA ARG A 88 -7.51 27.55 -64.76
C ARG A 88 -5.97 27.35 -64.82
N GLY A 89 -5.44 26.61 -63.85
CA GLY A 89 -4.16 25.90 -63.93
C GLY A 89 -3.90 25.07 -62.67
N ASN A 90 -3.53 23.79 -62.78
CA ASN A 90 -3.38 22.90 -61.62
C ASN A 90 -2.17 23.29 -60.76
N GLY A 91 -2.41 23.63 -59.49
CA GLY A 91 -1.39 23.62 -58.45
C GLY A 91 -1.28 22.23 -57.81
N VAL A 92 -0.05 21.73 -57.64
CA VAL A 92 0.23 20.47 -56.93
C VAL A 92 -0.12 20.66 -55.43
N PRO A 93 -0.84 19.74 -54.78
CA PRO A 93 -1.10 19.83 -53.34
C PRO A 93 0.21 19.68 -52.56
N SER A 94 0.34 20.43 -51.46
CA SER A 94 1.53 20.38 -50.58
C SER A 94 1.74 18.99 -49.98
N ASP A 95 2.93 18.41 -50.19
CA ASP A 95 3.33 17.16 -49.55
C ASP A 95 3.29 17.32 -48.01
N LEU A 96 2.58 16.40 -47.35
CA LEU A 96 2.47 16.36 -45.89
C LEU A 96 3.61 15.49 -45.33
N SER A 97 4.24 15.93 -44.24
CA SER A 97 5.27 15.12 -43.59
C SER A 97 4.64 14.00 -42.74
N ILE A 98 5.40 12.96 -42.42
CA ILE A 98 4.91 11.90 -41.51
C ILE A 98 4.48 12.43 -40.15
N ALA A 99 5.05 13.54 -39.67
CA ALA A 99 4.62 14.16 -38.43
C ALA A 99 3.20 14.72 -38.56
N ASP A 100 2.85 15.30 -39.72
CA ASP A 100 1.51 15.77 -40.02
C ASP A 100 0.52 14.61 -40.15
N TYR A 101 0.90 13.51 -40.81
CA TYR A 101 0.05 12.31 -40.89
C TYR A 101 -0.24 11.71 -39.50
N LEU A 102 0.75 11.64 -38.60
CA LEU A 102 0.55 11.16 -37.22
C LEU A 102 -0.31 12.14 -36.40
N THR A 103 -0.01 13.44 -36.46
CA THR A 103 -0.76 14.50 -35.76
C THR A 103 -2.22 14.57 -36.21
N GLN A 104 -2.49 14.36 -37.51
CA GLN A 104 -3.83 14.31 -38.10
C GLN A 104 -4.54 12.96 -37.91
N LYS A 105 -3.93 12.00 -37.21
CA LYS A 105 -4.43 10.62 -37.01
C LYS A 105 -4.79 9.91 -38.32
N LYS A 106 -3.95 10.09 -39.35
CA LYS A 106 -4.02 9.42 -40.66
C LYS A 106 -3.14 8.16 -40.75
N ILE A 107 -2.55 7.74 -39.63
CA ILE A 107 -1.78 6.50 -39.47
C ILE A 107 -2.27 5.83 -38.18
N ASP A 108 -2.73 4.59 -38.28
CA ASP A 108 -3.28 3.79 -37.17
C ASP A 108 -2.24 2.85 -36.54
N LEU A 109 -1.14 2.58 -37.26
CA LEU A 109 -0.07 1.70 -36.81
C LEU A 109 1.29 2.15 -37.37
N VAL A 110 2.29 2.25 -36.50
CA VAL A 110 3.70 2.49 -36.87
C VAL A 110 4.53 1.24 -36.60
N ILE A 111 5.20 0.72 -37.63
CA ILE A 111 6.22 -0.33 -37.50
C ILE A 111 7.58 0.33 -37.70
N ASN A 112 8.36 0.54 -36.64
CA ASN A 112 9.60 1.32 -36.66
C ASN A 112 10.74 0.63 -35.92
N LEU A 113 11.46 -0.20 -36.68
CA LEU A 113 12.55 -1.04 -36.18
C LEU A 113 13.80 -0.19 -35.87
N PRO A 114 14.39 -0.27 -34.67
CA PRO A 114 15.66 0.37 -34.35
C PRO A 114 16.83 -0.36 -35.02
N LEU A 115 17.91 0.37 -35.29
CA LEU A 115 19.18 -0.23 -35.73
C LEU A 115 19.76 -1.09 -34.60
N ARG A 116 20.24 -2.30 -34.93
CA ARG A 116 20.96 -3.18 -34.01
C ARG A 116 22.42 -2.76 -33.86
N GLN A 117 22.67 -1.70 -33.11
CA GLN A 117 24.00 -1.33 -32.62
C GLN A 117 23.95 -0.94 -31.12
N ASN A 118 25.12 -0.80 -30.49
CA ASN A 118 25.26 -0.68 -29.04
C ASN A 118 24.49 0.52 -28.44
N ARG A 119 24.06 0.38 -27.18
CA ARG A 119 23.14 1.28 -26.44
C ARG A 119 23.67 2.69 -26.13
N TYR A 120 24.68 3.19 -26.83
CA TYR A 120 25.28 4.51 -26.61
C TYR A 120 25.51 5.28 -27.92
N THR A 121 24.61 6.21 -28.21
CA THR A 121 24.87 7.37 -29.08
C THR A 121 23.83 8.46 -28.74
N PRO A 122 24.23 9.69 -28.37
CA PRO A 122 23.29 10.76 -27.98
C PRO A 122 22.61 11.45 -29.19
N LEU A 123 22.50 10.74 -30.32
CA LEU A 123 22.04 11.32 -31.59
C LEU A 123 20.52 11.13 -31.75
N ILE A 124 19.79 12.22 -31.85
CA ILE A 124 18.34 12.21 -32.08
C ILE A 124 18.07 11.78 -33.54
N THR A 125 17.97 10.46 -33.76
CA THR A 125 17.70 9.90 -35.09
C THR A 125 16.27 10.17 -35.55
N LYS A 126 16.06 10.31 -36.87
CA LYS A 126 14.70 10.44 -37.47
C LYS A 126 13.75 9.33 -36.98
N GLY A 127 14.25 8.09 -36.86
CA GLY A 127 13.49 6.96 -36.34
C GLY A 127 13.09 7.09 -34.85
N TYR A 128 13.94 7.70 -34.01
CA TYR A 128 13.59 8.03 -32.62
C TYR A 128 12.51 9.11 -32.55
N ILE A 129 12.63 10.18 -33.35
CA ILE A 129 11.61 11.25 -33.41
C ILE A 129 10.24 10.66 -33.77
N THR A 130 10.15 9.85 -34.83
CA THR A 130 8.85 9.27 -35.23
C THR A 130 8.27 8.31 -34.17
N ARG A 131 9.11 7.55 -33.44
CA ARG A 131 8.62 6.74 -32.30
C ARG A 131 8.04 7.61 -31.19
N ARG A 132 8.72 8.72 -30.86
CA ARG A 132 8.27 9.66 -29.84
C ARG A 132 6.94 10.33 -30.23
N ILE A 133 6.82 10.82 -31.47
CA ILE A 133 5.57 11.40 -32.00
C ILE A 133 4.43 10.37 -31.98
N ALA A 134 4.68 9.11 -32.36
CA ALA A 134 3.66 8.05 -32.29
C ALA A 134 3.14 7.84 -30.86
N ILE A 135 4.03 7.83 -29.87
CA ILE A 135 3.68 7.74 -28.44
C ILE A 135 2.90 8.99 -27.99
N GLU A 136 3.37 10.19 -28.33
CA GLU A 136 2.75 11.47 -27.93
C GLU A 136 1.33 11.65 -28.51
N TYR A 137 1.01 11.07 -29.68
CA TYR A 137 -0.34 11.06 -30.27
C TYR A 137 -1.15 9.78 -30.02
N ALA A 138 -0.64 8.87 -29.19
CA ALA A 138 -1.24 7.56 -28.85
C ALA A 138 -1.51 6.65 -30.07
N VAL A 139 -0.62 6.68 -31.07
CA VAL A 139 -0.63 5.77 -32.23
C VAL A 139 0.14 4.49 -31.88
N PRO A 140 -0.47 3.30 -32.01
CA PRO A 140 0.18 2.00 -31.80
C PRO A 140 1.53 1.88 -32.52
N LEU A 141 2.54 1.40 -31.78
CA LEU A 141 3.93 1.35 -32.21
C LEU A 141 4.54 -0.04 -31.99
N VAL A 142 5.05 -0.66 -33.05
CA VAL A 142 5.80 -1.91 -33.01
C VAL A 142 7.27 -1.66 -33.33
N THR A 143 8.17 -2.08 -32.44
CA THR A 143 9.62 -1.85 -32.54
C THR A 143 10.45 -3.11 -32.76
N ASP A 144 9.90 -4.31 -32.53
CA ASP A 144 10.57 -5.58 -32.82
C ASP A 144 10.02 -6.27 -34.08
N ILE A 145 10.93 -6.90 -34.84
CA ILE A 145 10.62 -7.53 -36.13
C ILE A 145 9.86 -8.85 -35.99
N LYS A 146 10.09 -9.64 -34.93
CA LYS A 146 9.31 -10.86 -34.66
C LYS A 146 7.88 -10.47 -34.25
N CYS A 147 7.74 -9.48 -33.38
CA CYS A 147 6.43 -8.95 -32.99
C CYS A 147 5.65 -8.40 -34.19
N ALA A 148 6.31 -7.66 -35.10
CA ALA A 148 5.68 -7.19 -36.33
C ALA A 148 5.19 -8.35 -37.22
N LYS A 149 6.04 -9.36 -37.45
CA LYS A 149 5.71 -10.54 -38.25
C LYS A 149 4.57 -11.37 -37.63
N LEU A 150 4.56 -11.52 -36.30
CA LEU A 150 3.48 -12.19 -35.56
C LEU A 150 2.17 -11.41 -35.65
N LEU A 151 2.18 -10.10 -35.42
CA LEU A 151 0.99 -9.24 -35.54
C LEU A 151 0.36 -9.35 -36.93
N VAL A 152 1.16 -9.22 -38.00
CA VAL A 152 0.67 -9.35 -39.38
C VAL A 152 0.15 -10.75 -39.68
N LYS A 153 0.81 -11.81 -39.19
CA LYS A 153 0.33 -13.19 -39.33
C LYS A 153 -1.01 -13.40 -38.61
N SER A 154 -1.20 -12.81 -37.44
CA SER A 154 -2.46 -12.85 -36.69
C SER A 154 -3.57 -12.07 -37.38
N LEU A 155 -3.29 -10.87 -37.92
CA LEU A 155 -4.25 -10.10 -38.72
C LEU A 155 -4.72 -10.88 -39.96
N ALA A 156 -3.81 -11.59 -40.63
CA ALA A 156 -4.14 -12.48 -41.75
C ALA A 156 -4.97 -13.70 -41.33
N PHE A 157 -4.59 -14.36 -40.22
CA PHE A 157 -5.31 -15.52 -39.67
C PHE A 157 -6.74 -15.16 -39.24
N LEU A 158 -6.94 -13.96 -38.69
CA LEU A 158 -8.25 -13.43 -38.30
C LEU A 158 -9.01 -12.78 -39.47
N ASN A 159 -8.45 -12.74 -40.69
CA ASN A 159 -9.02 -12.05 -41.85
C ASN A 159 -9.47 -10.60 -41.54
N CYS A 160 -8.63 -9.86 -40.81
CA CYS A 160 -8.91 -8.52 -40.27
C CYS A 160 -10.15 -8.37 -39.37
N GLN A 161 -10.76 -9.47 -38.90
CA GLN A 161 -11.79 -9.41 -37.87
C GLN A 161 -11.16 -9.08 -36.51
N ALA A 162 -11.85 -8.25 -35.72
CA ALA A 162 -11.43 -7.95 -34.36
C ALA A 162 -11.55 -9.22 -33.48
N PRO A 163 -10.47 -9.69 -32.84
CA PRO A 163 -10.57 -10.78 -31.87
C PRO A 163 -11.35 -10.32 -30.63
N PRO A 164 -11.88 -11.25 -29.81
CA PRO A 164 -12.49 -10.90 -28.52
C PRO A 164 -11.41 -10.36 -27.55
N LEU A 165 -11.28 -9.04 -27.49
CA LEU A 165 -10.34 -8.34 -26.60
C LEU A 165 -10.89 -8.25 -25.16
N LYS A 166 -10.03 -8.45 -24.16
CA LYS A 166 -10.31 -8.04 -22.77
C LYS A 166 -10.15 -6.51 -22.68
N THR A 167 -11.17 -5.76 -23.06
CA THR A 167 -11.13 -4.28 -23.18
C THR A 167 -10.86 -3.52 -21.88
N PHE A 168 -10.99 -4.19 -20.72
CA PHE A 168 -10.66 -3.67 -19.39
C PHE A 168 -9.20 -3.94 -18.98
N THR A 169 -8.43 -4.66 -19.80
CA THR A 169 -7.02 -4.98 -19.54
C THR A 169 -6.15 -4.09 -20.42
N ASP A 170 -5.55 -3.06 -19.83
CA ASP A 170 -4.70 -2.07 -20.50
C ASP A 170 -3.36 -2.66 -20.97
N CYS A 171 -2.80 -3.59 -20.20
CA CYS A 171 -1.60 -4.34 -20.52
C CYS A 171 -1.66 -5.78 -20.01
N ILE A 172 -1.01 -6.70 -20.71
CA ILE A 172 -0.78 -8.08 -20.27
C ILE A 172 0.72 -8.32 -20.33
N SER A 173 1.34 -8.55 -19.17
CA SER A 173 2.72 -9.05 -19.11
C SER A 173 2.75 -10.56 -19.32
N SER A 174 3.91 -11.08 -19.73
CA SER A 174 4.15 -12.53 -19.81
C SER A 174 4.47 -13.18 -18.45
N HIS A 175 4.63 -12.37 -17.41
CA HIS A 175 4.92 -12.79 -16.03
C HIS A 175 3.82 -12.34 -15.05
N ARG A 176 3.83 -12.93 -13.85
CA ARG A 176 3.12 -12.45 -12.67
C ARG A 176 3.97 -11.42 -11.93
N THR A 177 3.41 -10.25 -11.66
CA THR A 177 4.05 -9.22 -10.83
C THR A 177 3.46 -9.25 -9.41
N LEU A 178 4.32 -9.41 -8.40
CA LEU A 178 3.97 -9.21 -7.00
C LEU A 178 4.31 -7.78 -6.59
N ARG A 179 3.37 -7.08 -5.95
CA ARG A 179 3.64 -5.80 -5.26
C ARG A 179 3.85 -6.02 -3.77
N LEU A 180 5.01 -5.63 -3.28
CA LEU A 180 5.38 -5.56 -1.87
C LEU A 180 5.36 -4.09 -1.39
N PRO A 181 5.19 -3.82 -0.08
CA PRO A 181 5.53 -2.52 0.48
C PRO A 181 7.04 -2.25 0.36
N GLY A 182 7.47 -1.00 0.55
CA GLY A 182 8.90 -0.69 0.71
C GLY A 182 9.54 -1.50 1.83
N LEU A 183 10.59 -2.27 1.52
CA LEU A 183 11.24 -3.16 2.48
C LEU A 183 12.31 -2.43 3.30
N ILE A 184 12.58 -2.95 4.49
CA ILE A 184 13.46 -2.35 5.49
C ILE A 184 14.53 -3.37 5.86
N ASP A 185 15.80 -2.96 5.78
CA ASP A 185 16.93 -3.74 6.27
C ASP A 185 17.54 -3.06 7.50
N THR A 186 17.48 -3.72 8.65
CA THR A 186 17.91 -3.16 9.95
C THR A 186 19.42 -3.23 10.18
N HIS A 187 20.19 -3.92 9.33
CA HIS A 187 21.61 -4.21 9.58
C HIS A 187 22.47 -4.04 8.32
N VAL A 188 22.94 -2.82 8.08
CA VAL A 188 23.72 -2.46 6.89
C VAL A 188 25.00 -1.71 7.26
N HIS A 189 26.16 -2.17 6.80
CA HIS A 189 27.44 -1.51 7.00
C HIS A 189 27.83 -0.64 5.79
N VAL A 190 27.45 0.63 5.82
CA VAL A 190 27.64 1.57 4.70
C VAL A 190 29.10 1.98 4.43
N ARG A 191 30.01 1.73 5.38
CA ARG A 191 31.47 2.00 5.31
C ARG A 191 31.89 3.48 5.15
N GLU A 192 30.94 4.40 5.02
CA GLU A 192 31.16 5.84 5.05
C GLU A 192 30.71 6.44 6.39
N PRO A 193 31.52 7.29 7.07
CA PRO A 193 32.82 7.83 6.65
C PRO A 193 33.99 6.83 6.68
N GLY A 194 35.01 7.12 5.87
CA GLY A 194 36.39 6.65 6.03
C GLY A 194 36.82 5.41 5.23
N GLN A 195 35.91 4.54 4.82
CA GLN A 195 36.25 3.30 4.09
C GLN A 195 35.50 3.21 2.75
N THR A 196 35.37 4.35 2.07
CA THR A 196 34.52 4.56 0.88
C THR A 196 34.93 3.75 -0.36
N HIS A 197 36.09 3.07 -0.33
CA HIS A 197 36.49 2.10 -1.35
C HIS A 197 35.76 0.76 -1.22
N LYS A 198 35.29 0.40 -0.01
CA LYS A 198 34.50 -0.82 0.24
C LYS A 198 33.04 -0.65 -0.19
N GLU A 199 32.45 0.50 0.17
CA GLU A 199 31.08 0.95 -0.12
C GLU A 199 30.94 2.43 0.31
N ASP A 200 29.97 3.17 -0.19
CA ASP A 200 29.57 4.50 0.33
C ASP A 200 28.04 4.64 0.38
N PHE A 201 27.50 5.75 0.91
CA PHE A 201 26.03 5.91 0.98
C PHE A 201 25.36 5.84 -0.41
N ALA A 202 26.00 6.33 -1.47
CA ALA A 202 25.42 6.40 -2.81
C ALA A 202 25.43 5.06 -3.58
N SER A 203 26.34 4.16 -3.22
CA SER A 203 26.46 2.80 -3.78
C SER A 203 25.73 1.77 -2.92
N CYS A 204 25.82 1.87 -1.59
CA CYS A 204 25.08 1.03 -0.64
C CYS A 204 23.56 1.18 -0.81
N THR A 205 23.06 2.41 -0.94
CA THR A 205 21.60 2.63 -1.13
C THR A 205 21.15 2.34 -2.56
N ALA A 206 22.04 2.39 -3.55
CA ALA A 206 21.75 1.85 -4.89
C ALA A 206 21.58 0.32 -4.86
N ALA A 207 22.45 -0.38 -4.11
CA ALA A 207 22.33 -1.81 -3.85
C ALA A 207 21.06 -2.16 -3.07
N ALA A 208 20.67 -1.32 -2.10
CA ALA A 208 19.41 -1.45 -1.36
C ALA A 208 18.20 -1.39 -2.31
N LEU A 209 18.09 -0.33 -3.12
CA LEU A 209 16.99 -0.16 -4.07
C LEU A 209 16.90 -1.31 -5.08
N ALA A 210 18.04 -1.79 -5.61
CA ALA A 210 18.05 -2.94 -6.50
C ALA A 210 17.65 -4.26 -5.81
N GLY A 211 17.88 -4.38 -4.51
CA GLY A 211 17.38 -5.47 -3.66
C GLY A 211 15.92 -5.30 -3.18
N GLY A 212 15.24 -4.20 -3.54
CA GLY A 212 13.88 -3.88 -3.09
C GLY A 212 13.79 -3.23 -1.71
N VAL A 213 14.93 -2.84 -1.11
CA VAL A 213 15.00 -2.18 0.19
C VAL A 213 14.90 -0.65 0.02
N THR A 214 13.96 -0.04 0.72
CA THR A 214 13.66 1.40 0.69
C THR A 214 14.05 2.15 1.97
N ILE A 215 14.40 1.43 3.04
CA ILE A 215 15.00 1.97 4.27
C ILE A 215 16.18 1.10 4.72
N ILE A 216 17.33 1.71 5.05
CA ILE A 216 18.48 1.00 5.66
C ILE A 216 18.80 1.49 7.09
N GLY A 217 19.16 0.55 7.97
CA GLY A 217 19.75 0.81 9.27
C GLY A 217 21.28 0.78 9.21
N ALA A 218 21.91 1.97 9.18
CA ALA A 218 23.35 2.10 8.97
C ALA A 218 24.15 1.92 10.27
N MET A 219 24.95 0.85 10.35
CA MET A 219 25.71 0.46 11.53
C MET A 219 26.92 1.37 11.83
N PRO A 220 27.31 1.54 13.12
CA PRO A 220 28.15 2.65 13.56
C PRO A 220 29.67 2.38 13.52
N ASN A 221 30.12 1.22 13.04
CA ASN A 221 31.55 0.84 12.97
C ASN A 221 32.25 1.38 11.70
N THR A 222 32.01 2.67 11.41
CA THR A 222 32.68 3.46 10.36
C THR A 222 34.06 3.94 10.81
N HIS A 223 34.73 4.81 10.04
CA HIS A 223 36.02 5.41 10.44
C HIS A 223 36.02 6.95 10.24
N PRO A 224 35.85 7.77 11.30
CA PRO A 224 35.67 7.38 12.70
C PRO A 224 34.35 6.62 12.94
N PRO A 225 34.27 5.80 13.99
CA PRO A 225 33.02 5.15 14.37
C PRO A 225 32.03 6.17 14.96
N VAL A 226 30.74 5.88 14.85
CA VAL A 226 29.65 6.79 15.25
C VAL A 226 29.35 6.67 16.75
N VAL A 227 30.24 7.21 17.59
CA VAL A 227 30.25 7.03 19.06
C VAL A 227 29.93 8.29 19.86
N ASP A 228 29.74 9.42 19.20
CA ASP A 228 29.52 10.73 19.82
C ASP A 228 28.74 11.67 18.89
N LYS A 229 28.61 12.94 19.28
CA LYS A 229 27.85 13.94 18.53
C LYS A 229 28.50 14.31 17.20
N ASP A 230 29.82 14.38 17.15
CA ASP A 230 30.54 14.95 16.01
C ASP A 230 30.72 13.89 14.91
N SER A 231 30.98 12.63 15.30
CA SER A 231 30.91 11.45 14.45
C SER A 231 29.49 11.20 13.93
N LEU A 232 28.44 11.37 14.75
CA LEU A 232 27.04 11.34 14.27
C LEU A 232 26.75 12.45 13.26
N THR A 233 27.19 13.68 13.54
CA THR A 233 26.99 14.83 12.63
C THR A 233 27.72 14.61 11.29
N LEU A 234 28.92 14.00 11.32
CA LEU A 234 29.65 13.60 10.12
C LEU A 234 28.91 12.52 9.32
N ALA A 235 28.43 11.47 9.99
CA ALA A 235 27.66 10.39 9.34
C ALA A 235 26.34 10.92 8.74
N GLN A 236 25.61 11.78 9.45
CA GLN A 236 24.42 12.48 8.94
C GLN A 236 24.71 13.33 7.70
N LYS A 237 25.87 14.00 7.66
CA LYS A 237 26.30 14.80 6.50
C LYS A 237 26.62 13.92 5.29
N CYS A 238 27.33 12.81 5.48
CA CYS A 238 27.59 11.81 4.44
C CYS A 238 26.28 11.20 3.92
N ALA A 239 25.41 10.73 4.82
CA ALA A 239 24.13 10.14 4.47
C ALA A 239 23.23 11.09 3.67
N ARG A 240 23.10 12.36 4.10
CA ARG A 240 22.32 13.39 3.40
C ARG A 240 22.88 13.74 2.01
N ALA A 241 24.17 13.55 1.77
CA ALA A 241 24.80 13.80 0.47
C ALA A 241 24.80 12.57 -0.45
N GLY A 242 24.84 11.36 0.12
CA GLY A 242 25.00 10.11 -0.63
C GLY A 242 23.71 9.31 -0.82
N ALA A 243 22.81 9.26 0.15
CA ALA A 243 21.74 8.27 0.19
C ALA A 243 20.69 8.45 -0.93
N ARG A 244 20.29 7.34 -1.56
CA ARG A 244 19.28 7.24 -2.61
C ARG A 244 17.96 6.63 -2.11
N CYS A 245 18.01 5.85 -1.04
CA CYS A 245 16.86 5.42 -0.26
C CYS A 245 16.90 6.06 1.13
N ASP A 246 15.80 6.00 1.87
CA ASP A 246 15.75 6.56 3.22
C ASP A 246 16.60 5.72 4.19
N TYR A 247 16.96 6.28 5.33
CA TYR A 247 17.92 5.66 6.25
C TYR A 247 17.70 6.07 7.71
N GLY A 248 18.17 5.24 8.63
CA GLY A 248 18.36 5.58 10.04
C GLY A 248 19.77 5.22 10.47
N LEU A 249 20.44 6.10 11.23
CA LEU A 249 21.81 5.89 11.69
C LEU A 249 21.84 5.32 13.11
N TYR A 250 22.68 4.33 13.36
CA TYR A 250 22.93 3.81 14.70
C TYR A 250 23.96 4.68 15.46
N LEU A 251 23.90 4.62 16.79
CA LEU A 251 25.01 4.99 17.67
C LEU A 251 25.76 3.73 18.11
N GLY A 252 27.08 3.85 18.27
CA GLY A 252 27.95 2.80 18.77
C GLY A 252 28.25 2.97 20.25
N ALA A 253 27.98 1.94 21.05
CA ALA A 253 28.44 1.88 22.43
C ALA A 253 29.98 1.79 22.49
N SER A 254 30.59 2.52 23.41
CA SER A 254 32.00 2.41 23.79
C SER A 254 32.15 2.46 25.32
N GLU A 255 33.36 2.28 25.84
CA GLU A 255 33.60 2.23 27.29
C GLU A 255 33.27 3.54 28.02
N THR A 256 33.35 4.68 27.35
CA THR A 256 33.25 6.02 27.97
C THR A 256 31.93 6.75 27.70
N ASN A 257 31.18 6.38 26.65
CA ASN A 257 30.05 7.19 26.16
C ASN A 257 28.67 6.83 26.76
N ALA A 258 28.57 5.86 27.67
CA ALA A 258 27.29 5.44 28.29
C ALA A 258 26.51 6.60 28.95
N SER A 259 27.19 7.64 29.46
CA SER A 259 26.55 8.82 30.05
C SER A 259 26.18 9.92 29.03
N THR A 260 26.70 9.88 27.80
CA THR A 260 26.53 10.96 26.80
C THR A 260 25.60 10.58 25.65
N LEU A 261 25.60 9.31 25.22
CA LEU A 261 24.72 8.81 24.16
C LEU A 261 23.21 9.04 24.38
N PRO A 262 22.64 8.97 25.61
CA PRO A 262 21.20 9.16 25.81
C PRO A 262 20.65 10.49 25.29
N LEU A 263 21.47 11.55 25.28
CA LEU A 263 21.13 12.88 24.74
C LEU A 263 21.06 12.89 23.20
N LEU A 264 21.78 11.99 22.54
CA LEU A 264 21.78 11.83 21.09
C LEU A 264 20.69 10.85 20.61
N SER A 265 20.15 10.03 21.52
CA SER A 265 19.16 9.00 21.21
C SER A 265 17.96 9.44 20.36
N PRO A 266 17.44 10.69 20.40
CA PRO A 266 16.35 11.10 19.52
C PRO A 266 16.71 11.05 18.03
N GLN A 267 17.98 11.33 17.69
CA GLN A 267 18.53 11.49 16.33
C GLN A 267 19.11 10.18 15.76
N SER A 268 19.05 9.09 16.51
CA SER A 268 19.56 7.78 16.12
C SER A 268 18.44 6.74 16.08
N LEU A 269 18.54 5.80 15.15
CA LEU A 269 17.64 4.66 15.01
C LEU A 269 17.68 3.76 16.25
N ALA A 270 18.88 3.40 16.71
CA ALA A 270 19.12 2.55 17.87
C ALA A 270 20.57 2.66 18.37
N LEU A 271 20.85 2.08 19.53
CA LEU A 271 22.21 1.84 20.03
C LEU A 271 22.66 0.43 19.67
N LYS A 272 23.81 0.28 19.02
CA LYS A 272 24.48 -1.00 18.74
C LYS A 272 25.63 -1.21 19.73
N MET A 273 25.62 -2.37 20.39
CA MET A 273 26.73 -2.86 21.22
C MET A 273 27.42 -4.04 20.50
N TYR A 274 28.75 -4.12 20.60
CA TYR A 274 29.53 -5.26 20.11
C TYR A 274 30.16 -5.97 21.32
N LEU A 275 29.73 -7.19 21.59
CA LEU A 275 30.07 -7.88 22.84
C LEU A 275 31.09 -9.00 22.65
N ASN A 276 31.06 -9.67 21.48
CA ASN A 276 32.05 -10.66 21.07
C ASN A 276 33.18 -10.03 20.24
N THR A 277 34.25 -10.80 20.02
CA THR A 277 35.42 -10.39 19.24
C THR A 277 35.06 -10.12 17.79
N THR A 278 35.24 -8.87 17.37
CA THR A 278 34.78 -8.35 16.07
C THR A 278 35.87 -7.50 15.42
N PHE A 279 35.74 -7.21 14.12
CA PHE A 279 36.68 -6.36 13.38
C PHE A 279 36.47 -4.84 13.64
N SER A 280 35.58 -4.47 14.58
CA SER A 280 35.33 -3.08 14.94
C SER A 280 36.16 -2.64 16.15
N THR A 281 36.47 -1.34 16.23
CA THR A 281 37.07 -0.71 17.41
C THR A 281 36.07 -0.46 18.55
N LEU A 282 34.94 -1.19 18.56
CA LEU A 282 33.79 -0.97 19.46
C LEU A 282 33.44 -2.20 20.32
N GLN A 283 34.31 -3.22 20.36
CA GLN A 283 34.15 -4.33 21.28
C GLN A 283 34.16 -3.82 22.73
N LEU A 284 33.18 -4.23 23.52
CA LEU A 284 33.05 -3.87 24.93
C LEU A 284 33.55 -5.04 25.80
N PRO A 285 34.75 -4.99 26.42
CA PRO A 285 35.33 -6.14 27.10
C PRO A 285 34.77 -6.43 28.51
N SER A 286 33.99 -5.49 29.10
CA SER A 286 33.52 -5.59 30.49
C SER A 286 31.99 -5.56 30.61
N MET A 287 31.45 -6.54 31.34
CA MET A 287 30.05 -6.61 31.77
C MET A 287 29.60 -5.35 32.53
N GLU A 288 30.50 -4.70 33.28
CA GLU A 288 30.22 -3.44 33.97
C GLU A 288 29.88 -2.30 32.98
N THR A 289 30.59 -2.26 31.85
CA THR A 289 30.31 -1.34 30.75
C THR A 289 28.98 -1.68 30.07
N TRP A 290 28.64 -2.97 29.94
CA TRP A 290 27.35 -3.38 29.37
C TRP A 290 26.20 -2.93 30.28
N MET A 291 26.31 -3.15 31.58
CA MET A 291 25.35 -2.70 32.60
C MET A 291 25.11 -1.19 32.55
N LYS A 292 26.17 -0.37 32.47
CA LYS A 292 26.08 1.09 32.33
C LYS A 292 25.30 1.53 31.08
N HIS A 293 25.41 0.80 29.98
CA HIS A 293 24.64 1.07 28.75
C HIS A 293 23.18 0.62 28.88
N PHE A 294 22.92 -0.55 29.46
CA PHE A 294 21.57 -1.06 29.73
C PHE A 294 20.77 -0.13 30.63
N GLU A 295 21.41 0.41 31.68
CA GLU A 295 20.89 1.37 32.64
C GLU A 295 20.55 2.73 32.00
N LYS A 296 21.49 3.31 31.23
CA LYS A 296 21.43 4.73 30.84
C LYS A 296 20.80 4.98 29.48
N TRP A 297 20.89 4.03 28.55
CA TRP A 297 20.22 4.17 27.25
C TRP A 297 18.70 4.14 27.45
N PRO A 298 17.89 5.03 26.85
CA PRO A 298 16.45 5.05 27.10
C PRO A 298 15.78 3.70 26.79
N SER A 299 14.90 3.23 27.68
CA SER A 299 14.15 1.97 27.51
C SER A 299 13.15 2.03 26.36
N SER A 300 12.72 3.24 25.97
CA SER A 300 11.89 3.54 24.80
C SER A 300 12.65 3.64 23.48
N ARG A 301 13.97 3.40 23.47
CA ARG A 301 14.81 3.36 22.26
C ARG A 301 15.39 1.94 22.08
N PRO A 302 15.50 1.43 20.83
CA PRO A 302 15.98 0.08 20.62
C PRO A 302 17.44 -0.07 21.04
N LEU A 303 17.77 -1.25 21.56
CA LEU A 303 19.11 -1.65 21.97
C LEU A 303 19.45 -2.95 21.23
N CYS A 304 20.43 -2.88 20.33
CA CYS A 304 20.81 -3.98 19.44
C CYS A 304 22.18 -4.51 19.85
N VAL A 305 22.35 -5.83 19.90
CA VAL A 305 23.61 -6.47 20.30
C VAL A 305 24.14 -7.38 19.20
N HIS A 306 25.44 -7.28 18.91
CA HIS A 306 26.20 -8.39 18.35
C HIS A 306 26.65 -9.26 19.54
N ALA A 307 25.96 -10.39 19.72
CA ALA A 307 26.13 -11.31 20.84
C ALA A 307 26.02 -12.77 20.35
N GLU A 308 27.07 -13.57 20.53
CA GLU A 308 27.15 -14.99 20.12
C GLU A 308 27.25 -15.91 21.35
N GLY A 309 26.63 -17.09 21.29
CA GLY A 309 26.72 -18.15 22.32
C GLY A 309 26.42 -17.66 23.76
N GLU A 310 27.30 -17.97 24.71
CA GLU A 310 27.18 -17.58 26.13
C GLU A 310 26.98 -16.06 26.33
N THR A 311 27.55 -15.23 25.44
CA THR A 311 27.41 -13.77 25.51
C THR A 311 25.96 -13.34 25.32
N MET A 312 25.21 -14.03 24.46
CA MET A 312 23.78 -13.80 24.28
C MET A 312 22.97 -14.17 25.53
N ALA A 313 23.32 -15.25 26.24
CA ALA A 313 22.67 -15.60 27.51
C ALA A 313 22.91 -14.52 28.59
N ALA A 314 24.12 -13.96 28.67
CA ALA A 314 24.44 -12.83 29.55
C ALA A 314 23.64 -11.57 29.20
N VAL A 315 23.43 -11.27 27.91
CA VAL A 315 22.55 -10.17 27.45
C VAL A 315 21.11 -10.37 27.91
N LEU A 316 20.57 -11.59 27.80
CA LEU A 316 19.18 -11.87 28.18
C LEU A 316 18.97 -11.74 29.69
N LEU A 317 19.98 -12.10 30.49
CA LEU A 317 20.00 -11.82 31.93
C LEU A 317 20.01 -10.31 32.22
N LEU A 318 20.78 -9.49 31.48
CA LEU A 318 20.74 -8.03 31.61
C LEU A 318 19.39 -7.43 31.17
N ALA A 319 18.79 -7.95 30.10
CA ALA A 319 17.48 -7.49 29.61
C ALA A 319 16.38 -7.73 30.64
N ASP A 320 16.41 -8.89 31.32
CA ASP A 320 15.50 -9.15 32.44
C ASP A 320 15.85 -8.30 33.68
N LEU A 321 17.12 -8.21 34.08
CA LEU A 321 17.55 -7.44 35.26
C LEU A 321 17.13 -5.95 35.17
N TYR A 322 17.32 -5.34 34.00
CA TYR A 322 16.94 -3.94 33.73
C TYR A 322 15.51 -3.81 33.17
N LYS A 323 14.74 -4.91 33.09
CA LYS A 323 13.35 -5.00 32.60
C LYS A 323 13.11 -4.21 31.30
N ARG A 324 14.04 -4.33 30.35
CA ARG A 324 14.05 -3.55 29.09
C ARG A 324 14.04 -4.45 27.84
N PRO A 325 13.50 -3.98 26.70
CA PRO A 325 13.65 -4.68 25.43
C PRO A 325 15.10 -4.73 24.94
N VAL A 326 15.43 -5.81 24.24
CA VAL A 326 16.70 -5.98 23.51
C VAL A 326 16.47 -6.68 22.16
N HIS A 327 17.31 -6.36 21.18
CA HIS A 327 17.32 -7.00 19.87
C HIS A 327 18.66 -7.71 19.65
N VAL A 328 18.61 -9.03 19.43
CA VAL A 328 19.80 -9.84 19.12
C VAL A 328 20.01 -9.83 17.60
N CYS A 329 21.14 -9.28 17.17
CA CYS A 329 21.50 -9.27 15.75
C CYS A 329 21.83 -10.68 15.23
N HIS A 330 21.65 -10.88 13.91
CA HIS A 330 22.24 -11.96 13.09
C HIS A 330 22.36 -13.32 13.79
N VAL A 331 21.26 -13.86 14.31
CA VAL A 331 21.25 -15.17 14.99
C VAL A 331 21.59 -16.28 14.00
N ALA A 332 22.52 -17.17 14.38
CA ALA A 332 23.16 -18.09 13.44
C ALA A 332 23.14 -19.56 13.88
N ARG A 333 22.95 -19.84 15.17
CA ARG A 333 23.09 -21.19 15.75
C ARG A 333 21.79 -21.75 16.32
N LYS A 334 21.71 -23.08 16.35
CA LYS A 334 20.65 -23.84 17.00
C LYS A 334 20.51 -23.53 18.50
N GLU A 335 21.63 -23.32 19.19
CA GLU A 335 21.64 -22.96 20.61
C GLU A 335 21.04 -21.57 20.85
N GLU A 336 21.39 -20.60 20.00
CA GLU A 336 20.99 -19.20 20.12
C GLU A 336 19.47 -19.06 19.92
N ILE A 337 18.93 -19.62 18.83
CA ILE A 337 17.49 -19.53 18.56
C ILE A 337 16.66 -20.31 19.59
N SER A 338 17.18 -21.42 20.12
CA SER A 338 16.53 -22.20 21.19
C SER A 338 16.45 -21.43 22.52
N VAL A 339 17.52 -20.71 22.88
CA VAL A 339 17.54 -19.86 24.09
C VAL A 339 16.64 -18.63 23.90
N ILE A 340 16.57 -18.04 22.71
CA ILE A 340 15.63 -16.95 22.40
C ILE A 340 14.18 -17.43 22.47
N ARG A 341 13.85 -18.63 21.95
CA ARG A 341 12.54 -19.27 22.10
C ARG A 341 12.16 -19.38 23.58
N ALA A 342 13.01 -19.99 24.40
CA ALA A 342 12.77 -20.16 25.83
C ALA A 342 12.64 -18.82 26.60
N ALA A 343 13.30 -17.75 26.14
CA ALA A 343 13.13 -16.40 26.68
C ALA A 343 11.77 -15.79 26.30
N LYS A 344 11.35 -15.90 25.03
CA LYS A 344 10.03 -15.44 24.56
C LYS A 344 8.87 -16.18 25.22
N GLU A 345 8.98 -17.50 25.37
CA GLU A 345 7.99 -18.33 26.08
C GLU A 345 7.79 -17.92 27.55
N ARG A 346 8.85 -17.37 28.17
CA ARG A 346 8.82 -16.80 29.53
C ARG A 346 8.42 -15.33 29.58
N GLY A 347 8.08 -14.72 28.44
CA GLY A 347 7.64 -13.33 28.34
C GLY A 347 8.75 -12.28 28.42
N LEU A 348 10.02 -12.65 28.27
CA LEU A 348 11.11 -11.66 28.20
C LEU A 348 10.98 -10.84 26.90
N PRO A 349 11.21 -9.51 26.93
CA PRO A 349 11.06 -8.63 25.77
C PRO A 349 12.25 -8.70 24.80
N VAL A 350 12.65 -9.91 24.40
CA VAL A 350 13.67 -10.16 23.38
C VAL A 350 13.06 -10.17 21.98
N THR A 351 13.77 -9.62 21.02
CA THR A 351 13.56 -9.85 19.59
C THR A 351 14.87 -10.21 18.90
N CYS A 352 14.84 -10.76 17.69
CA CYS A 352 16.02 -11.10 16.91
C CYS A 352 15.84 -10.95 15.39
N GLU A 353 16.96 -10.79 14.70
CA GLU A 353 17.05 -10.87 13.24
C GLU A 353 17.96 -12.04 12.81
N VAL A 354 17.70 -12.61 11.64
CA VAL A 354 18.53 -13.67 11.03
C VAL A 354 18.96 -13.24 9.63
N CYS A 355 20.21 -13.51 9.27
CA CYS A 355 20.75 -13.09 7.98
C CYS A 355 20.54 -14.16 6.89
N PRO A 356 20.30 -13.76 5.62
CA PRO A 356 20.11 -14.71 4.53
C PRO A 356 21.27 -15.70 4.36
N HIS A 357 22.49 -15.30 4.68
CA HIS A 357 23.63 -16.21 4.57
C HIS A 357 23.60 -17.35 5.60
N HIS A 358 23.04 -17.19 6.81
CA HIS A 358 22.84 -18.31 7.75
C HIS A 358 21.65 -19.21 7.39
N LEU A 359 20.66 -18.69 6.66
CA LEU A 359 19.52 -19.46 6.15
C LEU A 359 19.84 -20.26 4.86
N PHE A 360 20.76 -19.76 4.03
CA PHE A 360 21.00 -20.29 2.69
C PHE A 360 22.42 -20.85 2.46
N LEU A 361 23.39 -20.56 3.33
CA LEU A 361 24.75 -21.11 3.30
C LEU A 361 25.09 -21.79 4.64
N CYS A 362 26.01 -22.74 4.61
CA CYS A 362 26.52 -23.47 5.76
C CYS A 362 28.03 -23.71 5.62
N ASN A 363 28.64 -24.39 6.58
CA ASN A 363 30.06 -24.75 6.55
C ASN A 363 30.47 -25.59 5.33
N GLU A 364 29.54 -26.30 4.67
CA GLU A 364 29.80 -27.02 3.41
C GLU A 364 30.09 -26.06 2.23
N ASP A 365 29.44 -24.90 2.18
CA ASP A 365 29.60 -23.92 1.09
C ASP A 365 30.98 -23.25 1.10
N VAL A 366 31.74 -23.34 2.20
CA VAL A 366 33.10 -22.78 2.37
C VAL A 366 34.06 -23.29 1.28
N VAL A 367 33.90 -24.54 0.83
CA VAL A 367 34.71 -25.14 -0.23
C VAL A 367 34.50 -24.43 -1.57
N THR A 368 33.27 -23.99 -1.84
CA THR A 368 32.88 -23.29 -3.09
C THR A 368 33.20 -21.79 -3.02
N ILE A 369 33.02 -21.17 -1.85
CA ILE A 369 33.27 -19.74 -1.64
C ILE A 369 34.78 -19.44 -1.55
N GLY A 370 35.56 -20.37 -1.00
CA GLY A 370 36.97 -20.19 -0.65
C GLY A 370 37.13 -19.64 0.77
N THR A 371 38.10 -20.17 1.53
CA THR A 371 38.23 -19.94 2.99
C THR A 371 38.26 -18.46 3.38
N GLY A 372 39.17 -17.66 2.82
CA GLY A 372 39.28 -16.23 3.16
C GLY A 372 38.04 -15.40 2.77
N ARG A 373 37.40 -15.73 1.64
CA ARG A 373 36.13 -15.12 1.23
C ARG A 373 35.00 -15.52 2.18
N SER A 374 34.99 -16.75 2.69
CA SER A 374 33.96 -17.26 3.60
C SER A 374 33.98 -16.66 5.02
N GLU A 375 35.03 -15.91 5.40
CA GLU A 375 35.06 -15.23 6.71
C GLU A 375 33.87 -14.27 6.88
N VAL A 376 33.08 -14.49 7.94
CA VAL A 376 31.90 -13.73 8.38
C VAL A 376 31.70 -13.94 9.89
N ARG A 377 31.06 -13.02 10.62
CA ARG A 377 30.78 -13.15 12.07
C ARG A 377 29.33 -12.77 12.36
N PRO A 378 28.46 -13.71 12.80
CA PRO A 378 28.76 -15.10 13.14
C PRO A 378 29.19 -15.95 11.94
N VAL A 379 30.06 -16.92 12.17
CA VAL A 379 30.58 -17.82 11.11
C VAL A 379 29.47 -18.65 10.45
N LEU A 380 29.72 -19.16 9.24
CA LEU A 380 28.84 -20.16 8.63
C LEU A 380 28.85 -21.44 9.47
N CYS A 381 27.69 -21.75 10.06
CA CYS A 381 27.51 -22.85 11.01
C CYS A 381 27.11 -24.15 10.28
N SER A 382 26.75 -25.19 11.03
CA SER A 382 26.43 -26.50 10.45
C SER A 382 25.11 -26.49 9.67
N ARG A 383 24.88 -27.53 8.86
CA ARG A 383 23.57 -27.77 8.22
C ARG A 383 22.44 -27.96 9.26
N ASP A 384 22.76 -28.51 10.44
CA ASP A 384 21.82 -28.65 11.57
C ASP A 384 21.47 -27.31 12.22
N ASP A 385 22.41 -26.36 12.25
CA ASP A 385 22.16 -24.98 12.70
C ASP A 385 21.27 -24.24 11.71
N GLN A 386 21.61 -24.31 10.42
CA GLN A 386 20.79 -23.76 9.34
C GLN A 386 19.35 -24.31 9.40
N GLN A 387 19.20 -25.64 9.50
CA GLN A 387 17.88 -26.25 9.60
C GLN A 387 17.13 -25.83 10.87
N ALA A 388 17.82 -25.69 12.02
CA ALA A 388 17.19 -25.19 13.24
C ALA A 388 16.64 -23.76 13.08
N LEU A 389 17.31 -22.87 12.33
CA LEU A 389 16.76 -21.53 12.03
C LEU A 389 15.47 -21.64 11.18
N TRP A 390 15.42 -22.55 10.22
CA TRP A 390 14.20 -22.84 9.44
C TRP A 390 13.06 -23.43 10.29
N ASP A 391 13.38 -24.34 11.22
CA ASP A 391 12.43 -24.94 12.18
C ASP A 391 11.98 -23.96 13.30
N ASN A 392 12.54 -22.75 13.32
CA ASN A 392 12.28 -21.69 14.31
C ASN A 392 11.84 -20.37 13.64
N LEU A 393 11.33 -20.40 12.41
CA LEU A 393 10.86 -19.19 11.70
C LEU A 393 9.84 -18.37 12.52
N ASP A 394 9.02 -19.00 13.34
CA ASP A 394 8.08 -18.38 14.28
C ASP A 394 8.76 -17.49 15.34
N ILE A 395 10.01 -17.82 15.69
CA ILE A 395 10.83 -17.12 16.68
C ILE A 395 11.60 -15.95 16.05
N ILE A 396 11.87 -15.99 14.75
CA ILE A 396 12.63 -14.95 14.02
C ILE A 396 11.73 -13.74 13.72
N ASP A 397 12.01 -12.58 14.34
CA ASP A 397 11.18 -11.37 14.13
C ASP A 397 11.54 -10.63 12.85
N CYS A 398 12.81 -10.57 12.49
CA CYS A 398 13.32 -9.82 11.34
C CYS A 398 14.22 -10.66 10.43
N PHE A 399 14.29 -10.28 9.16
CA PHE A 399 15.44 -10.58 8.32
C PHE A 399 16.22 -9.27 8.13
N ALA A 400 17.55 -9.36 8.11
CA ALA A 400 18.43 -8.24 7.84
C ALA A 400 19.68 -8.79 7.13
N THR A 401 20.29 -8.05 6.22
CA THR A 401 21.36 -8.67 5.41
C THR A 401 22.64 -8.95 6.18
N ASP A 402 22.92 -8.15 7.20
CA ASP A 402 24.29 -7.83 7.62
C ASP A 402 25.16 -7.57 6.37
N HIS A 403 24.71 -6.62 5.54
CA HIS A 403 25.45 -6.23 4.34
C HIS A 403 26.76 -5.57 4.79
N ALA A 404 27.81 -6.38 4.82
CA ALA A 404 29.14 -6.07 5.29
C ALA A 404 30.12 -6.10 4.10
N PRO A 405 30.04 -5.12 3.18
CA PRO A 405 30.82 -5.10 1.95
C PRO A 405 32.31 -4.90 2.25
N HIS A 406 33.12 -5.61 1.47
CA HIS A 406 34.58 -5.59 1.47
C HIS A 406 35.05 -5.79 0.03
N ALA A 407 36.14 -5.13 -0.36
CA ALA A 407 36.68 -5.29 -1.70
C ALA A 407 37.30 -6.69 -1.87
N VAL A 408 37.23 -7.23 -3.09
CA VAL A 408 37.73 -8.58 -3.42
C VAL A 408 39.17 -8.80 -2.93
N SER A 409 40.06 -7.83 -3.17
CA SER A 409 41.47 -7.86 -2.73
C SER A 409 41.67 -7.89 -1.21
N GLU A 410 40.68 -7.48 -0.42
CA GLU A 410 40.72 -7.58 1.04
C GLU A 410 40.29 -8.97 1.49
N LYS A 411 39.25 -9.54 0.85
CA LYS A 411 38.75 -10.90 1.13
C LYS A 411 39.66 -12.02 0.61
N ASP A 412 40.56 -11.69 -0.32
CA ASP A 412 41.65 -12.55 -0.82
C ASP A 412 42.99 -12.29 -0.11
N SER A 413 43.03 -11.43 0.91
CA SER A 413 44.25 -11.11 1.66
C SER A 413 44.61 -12.19 2.70
N SER A 414 45.81 -12.11 3.28
CA SER A 414 46.28 -13.00 4.36
C SER A 414 45.59 -12.78 5.71
N SER A 415 44.76 -11.75 5.85
CA SER A 415 43.95 -11.47 7.05
C SER A 415 42.58 -10.94 6.62
N PRO A 416 41.75 -11.77 5.96
CA PRO A 416 40.58 -11.31 5.26
C PRO A 416 39.47 -10.89 6.23
N PRO A 417 38.86 -9.71 6.07
CA PRO A 417 37.90 -9.18 7.03
C PRO A 417 36.57 -9.97 6.97
N PRO A 418 35.88 -10.15 8.11
CA PRO A 418 34.61 -10.85 8.15
C PRO A 418 33.47 -9.98 7.59
N GLY A 419 32.68 -10.54 6.68
CA GLY A 419 31.48 -9.88 6.16
C GLY A 419 31.15 -10.19 4.70
N PHE A 420 29.85 -10.21 4.37
CA PHE A 420 29.32 -10.50 3.04
C PHE A 420 28.42 -9.36 2.50
N PRO A 421 28.46 -9.04 1.19
CA PRO A 421 27.49 -8.13 0.59
C PRO A 421 26.13 -8.81 0.33
N GLY A 422 25.09 -8.46 1.13
CA GLY A 422 23.77 -9.11 1.06
C GLY A 422 22.66 -8.41 0.26
N LEU A 423 22.56 -7.07 0.27
CA LEU A 423 21.41 -6.28 -0.23
C LEU A 423 20.83 -6.75 -1.58
N GLU A 424 21.65 -6.81 -2.63
CA GLU A 424 21.23 -7.18 -3.99
C GLU A 424 20.83 -8.67 -4.16
N THR A 425 20.88 -9.49 -3.11
CA THR A 425 20.52 -10.93 -3.15
C THR A 425 19.37 -11.34 -2.23
N MET A 426 19.14 -10.62 -1.13
CA MET A 426 18.24 -11.06 -0.05
C MET A 426 16.84 -11.42 -0.55
N LEU A 427 16.19 -10.52 -1.29
CA LEU A 427 14.80 -10.70 -1.67
C LEU A 427 14.62 -11.88 -2.64
N SER A 428 15.51 -12.05 -3.62
CA SER A 428 15.46 -13.19 -4.56
C SER A 428 15.73 -14.53 -3.87
N LEU A 429 16.63 -14.59 -2.88
CA LEU A 429 16.83 -15.80 -2.07
C LEU A 429 15.56 -16.16 -1.27
N LEU A 430 14.93 -15.17 -0.61
CA LEU A 430 13.70 -15.37 0.14
C LEU A 430 12.51 -15.74 -0.76
N LEU A 431 12.38 -15.14 -1.94
CA LEU A 431 11.36 -15.49 -2.93
C LEU A 431 11.56 -16.89 -3.52
N THR A 432 12.82 -17.32 -3.69
CA THR A 432 13.12 -18.72 -4.05
C THR A 432 12.61 -19.66 -2.97
N ALA A 433 12.82 -19.35 -1.67
CA ALA A 433 12.23 -20.13 -0.58
C ALA A 433 10.68 -20.07 -0.53
N VAL A 434 10.04 -19.00 -1.02
CA VAL A 434 8.57 -18.99 -1.22
C VAL A 434 8.15 -19.91 -2.36
N ALA A 435 8.88 -19.94 -3.48
CA ALA A 435 8.63 -20.85 -4.60
C ALA A 435 8.87 -22.33 -4.20
N GLU A 436 9.83 -22.59 -3.32
CA GLU A 436 10.07 -23.89 -2.66
C GLU A 436 9.01 -24.26 -1.60
N GLY A 437 8.07 -23.35 -1.26
CA GLY A 437 7.04 -23.58 -0.25
C GLY A 437 7.53 -23.51 1.21
N ARG A 438 8.75 -23.00 1.45
CA ARG A 438 9.38 -22.88 2.78
C ARG A 438 9.08 -21.56 3.49
N LEU A 439 8.61 -20.56 2.75
CA LEU A 439 8.12 -19.27 3.24
C LEU A 439 6.80 -18.92 2.56
N THR A 440 6.04 -17.98 3.13
CA THR A 440 5.00 -17.25 2.40
C THR A 440 5.46 -15.82 2.05
N HIS A 441 4.81 -15.18 1.08
CA HIS A 441 5.00 -13.74 0.84
C HIS A 441 4.70 -12.90 2.10
N GLN A 442 3.79 -13.36 2.96
CA GLN A 442 3.44 -12.69 4.20
C GLN A 442 4.55 -12.80 5.26
N ASP A 443 5.35 -13.87 5.24
CA ASP A 443 6.53 -14.03 6.09
C ASP A 443 7.65 -13.05 5.74
N ILE A 444 7.83 -12.77 4.44
CA ILE A 444 8.73 -11.73 3.94
C ILE A 444 8.23 -10.36 4.40
N ILE A 445 6.95 -10.02 4.19
CA ILE A 445 6.38 -8.73 4.63
C ILE A 445 6.46 -8.56 6.15
N LEU A 446 6.22 -9.62 6.92
CA LEU A 446 6.31 -9.59 8.38
C LEU A 446 7.74 -9.23 8.84
N ARG A 447 8.76 -9.88 8.26
CA ARG A 447 10.16 -9.82 8.72
C ARG A 447 11.01 -8.75 8.05
N LEU A 448 10.59 -8.21 6.89
CA LEU A 448 11.24 -7.11 6.17
C LEU A 448 10.40 -5.83 6.08
N HIS A 449 9.26 -5.74 6.76
CA HIS A 449 8.51 -4.48 6.86
C HIS A 449 7.81 -4.31 8.21
N THR A 450 6.88 -5.21 8.57
CA THR A 450 6.01 -5.01 9.75
C THR A 450 6.77 -5.03 11.07
N ASN A 451 7.61 -6.03 11.31
CA ASN A 451 8.40 -6.13 12.55
C ASN A 451 9.53 -5.10 12.63
N PRO A 452 10.33 -4.84 11.56
CA PRO A 452 11.28 -3.72 11.55
C PRO A 452 10.63 -2.38 11.95
N ARG A 453 9.47 -2.02 11.38
CA ARG A 453 8.74 -0.80 11.77
C ARG A 453 8.32 -0.78 13.23
N LYS A 454 7.80 -1.91 13.74
CA LYS A 454 7.35 -2.04 15.13
C LYS A 454 8.50 -1.97 16.14
N ILE A 455 9.61 -2.65 15.86
CA ILE A 455 10.76 -2.77 16.78
C ILE A 455 11.57 -1.47 16.83
N PHE A 456 11.77 -0.83 15.67
CA PHE A 456 12.62 0.36 15.54
C PHE A 456 11.85 1.68 15.50
N GLY A 457 10.51 1.65 15.58
CA GLY A 457 9.65 2.85 15.57
C GLY A 457 9.57 3.56 14.22
N ILE A 458 9.87 2.87 13.12
CA ILE A 458 10.00 3.46 11.78
C ILE A 458 8.61 3.74 11.19
N ARG A 459 8.44 4.97 10.68
CA ARG A 459 7.17 5.45 10.09
C ARG A 459 6.87 4.79 8.75
N GLU A 460 5.68 5.06 8.22
CA GLU A 460 5.34 4.65 6.85
C GLU A 460 5.99 5.60 5.84
N GLN A 461 6.60 5.06 4.79
CA GLN A 461 6.96 5.85 3.62
C GLN A 461 5.70 5.99 2.75
N PRO A 462 5.18 7.22 2.51
CA PRO A 462 4.03 7.40 1.62
C PRO A 462 4.39 6.98 0.19
N ASP A 463 3.40 6.54 -0.59
CA ASP A 463 3.52 6.25 -2.02
C ASP A 463 4.78 5.44 -2.40
N THR A 464 5.10 4.43 -1.58
CA THR A 464 6.33 3.64 -1.65
C THR A 464 6.04 2.14 -1.74
N TYR A 465 6.54 1.49 -2.79
CA TYR A 465 6.30 0.07 -3.06
C TYR A 465 7.36 -0.54 -3.98
N VAL A 466 7.42 -1.87 -3.99
CA VAL A 466 8.34 -2.67 -4.80
C VAL A 466 7.51 -3.59 -5.69
N ASP A 467 7.75 -3.54 -7.00
CA ASP A 467 7.22 -4.53 -7.95
C ASP A 467 8.31 -5.58 -8.26
N VAL A 468 7.89 -6.83 -8.26
CA VAL A 468 8.73 -8.01 -8.41
C VAL A 468 8.13 -8.92 -9.49
N ASP A 469 8.90 -9.28 -10.51
CA ASP A 469 8.57 -10.44 -11.35
C ASP A 469 8.84 -11.70 -10.52
N ILE A 470 7.81 -12.50 -10.22
CA ILE A 470 7.92 -13.73 -9.43
C ILE A 470 8.05 -15.00 -10.28
N ASP A 471 8.10 -14.87 -11.61
CA ASP A 471 8.32 -15.95 -12.56
C ASP A 471 9.73 -15.90 -13.20
N GLU A 472 10.47 -14.78 -13.07
CA GLU A 472 11.85 -14.68 -13.56
C GLU A 472 12.80 -15.59 -12.75
N GLU A 473 13.18 -16.70 -13.37
CA GLU A 473 14.37 -17.47 -12.97
C GLU A 473 15.64 -16.79 -13.46
N TRP A 474 16.64 -16.66 -12.58
CA TRP A 474 17.98 -16.22 -12.94
C TRP A 474 19.06 -16.92 -12.11
N THR A 475 20.33 -16.70 -12.47
CA THR A 475 21.48 -17.21 -11.71
C THR A 475 22.28 -16.02 -11.18
N ILE A 476 22.59 -16.03 -9.89
CA ILE A 476 23.34 -14.95 -9.24
C ILE A 476 24.75 -14.89 -9.86
N PRO A 477 25.17 -13.75 -10.44
CA PRO A 477 26.49 -13.62 -11.07
C PRO A 477 27.61 -13.59 -10.03
N SER A 478 28.87 -13.68 -10.49
CA SER A 478 30.06 -13.54 -9.63
C SER A 478 30.14 -12.20 -8.89
N SER A 479 29.51 -11.15 -9.42
CA SER A 479 29.54 -9.79 -8.91
C SER A 479 28.25 -9.05 -9.29
N LEU A 480 27.65 -8.31 -8.35
CA LEU A 480 26.39 -7.59 -8.56
C LEU A 480 26.65 -6.11 -8.96
N PRO A 481 25.69 -5.46 -9.68
CA PRO A 481 25.96 -4.21 -10.36
C PRO A 481 26.26 -3.02 -9.43
N HIS A 482 25.59 -2.89 -8.28
CA HIS A 482 25.64 -1.66 -7.49
C HIS A 482 26.74 -1.69 -6.41
N SER A 483 26.76 -2.67 -5.51
CA SER A 483 27.74 -2.75 -4.41
C SER A 483 29.19 -2.71 -4.88
N LYS A 484 30.02 -1.85 -4.29
CA LYS A 484 31.46 -1.69 -4.58
C LYS A 484 32.31 -2.89 -4.16
N SER A 485 31.77 -3.79 -3.35
CA SER A 485 32.41 -5.07 -3.02
C SER A 485 32.85 -5.85 -4.28
N LYS A 486 32.00 -5.84 -5.33
CA LYS A 486 32.17 -6.56 -6.61
C LYS A 486 32.43 -8.07 -6.47
N TRP A 487 31.84 -8.69 -5.45
CA TRP A 487 31.67 -10.15 -5.36
C TRP A 487 30.36 -10.48 -4.62
N THR A 488 30.01 -11.77 -4.51
CA THR A 488 28.94 -12.25 -3.62
C THR A 488 29.19 -13.73 -3.25
N PRO A 489 28.89 -14.18 -2.02
CA PRO A 489 29.03 -15.59 -1.64
C PRO A 489 27.97 -16.50 -2.30
N PHE A 490 26.91 -15.93 -2.89
CA PHE A 490 25.82 -16.68 -3.53
C PHE A 490 26.05 -16.92 -5.04
N ALA A 491 27.22 -16.59 -5.57
CA ALA A 491 27.53 -16.70 -7.00
C ALA A 491 27.27 -18.12 -7.54
N GLY A 492 26.64 -18.22 -8.71
CA GLY A 492 26.27 -19.49 -9.34
C GLY A 492 24.98 -20.13 -8.82
N ARG A 493 24.38 -19.61 -7.74
CA ARG A 493 23.08 -20.10 -7.25
C ARG A 493 21.95 -19.66 -8.19
N ARG A 494 21.09 -20.61 -8.60
CA ARG A 494 19.81 -20.30 -9.26
C ARG A 494 18.82 -19.76 -8.23
N VAL A 495 18.04 -18.75 -8.63
CA VAL A 495 17.02 -18.11 -7.82
C VAL A 495 15.80 -17.78 -8.69
N VAL A 496 14.64 -17.67 -8.06
CA VAL A 496 13.38 -17.22 -8.66
C VAL A 496 12.96 -15.93 -8.00
N GLY A 497 12.46 -14.99 -8.79
CA GLY A 497 12.00 -13.70 -8.32
C GLY A 497 13.05 -12.59 -8.53
N ARG A 498 12.64 -11.47 -9.12
CA ARG A 498 13.51 -10.32 -9.38
C ARG A 498 12.78 -9.00 -9.22
N VAL A 499 13.43 -8.03 -8.58
CA VAL A 499 12.93 -6.66 -8.51
C VAL A 499 12.97 -6.03 -9.90
N THR A 500 11.80 -5.68 -10.42
CA THR A 500 11.64 -4.99 -11.71
C THR A 500 11.50 -3.49 -11.51
N ARG A 501 10.82 -3.03 -10.44
CA ARG A 501 10.65 -1.61 -10.14
C ARG A 501 10.60 -1.33 -8.64
N VAL A 502 11.17 -0.20 -8.21
CA VAL A 502 10.92 0.40 -6.89
C VAL A 502 10.40 1.81 -7.09
N VAL A 503 9.33 2.15 -6.37
CA VAL A 503 8.83 3.52 -6.22
C VAL A 503 9.04 3.93 -4.77
N LEU A 504 9.63 5.11 -4.55
CA LEU A 504 9.95 5.69 -3.25
C LEU A 504 9.41 7.11 -3.17
N ARG A 505 8.53 7.38 -2.21
CA ARG A 505 7.88 8.67 -1.98
C ARG A 505 7.27 9.27 -3.26
N GLY A 506 6.65 8.41 -4.08
CA GLY A 506 6.03 8.74 -5.37
C GLY A 506 6.96 8.66 -6.59
N GLU A 507 8.27 8.74 -6.42
CA GLU A 507 9.24 8.74 -7.52
C GLU A 507 9.73 7.34 -7.88
N ILE A 508 9.98 7.07 -9.17
CA ILE A 508 10.52 5.77 -9.63
C ILE A 508 12.02 5.72 -9.29
N ALA A 509 12.36 5.09 -8.18
CA ALA A 509 13.73 5.04 -7.66
C ALA A 509 14.61 4.02 -8.38
N TYR A 510 14.03 2.90 -8.85
CA TYR A 510 14.75 1.87 -9.60
C TYR A 510 13.83 1.23 -10.65
N ILE A 511 14.38 0.86 -11.81
CA ILE A 511 13.73 0.03 -12.83
C ILE A 511 14.76 -0.82 -13.60
N ASP A 512 14.47 -2.09 -13.86
CA ASP A 512 15.21 -3.00 -14.76
C ASP A 512 16.76 -2.93 -14.68
N GLY A 513 17.31 -3.02 -13.46
CA GLY A 513 18.76 -2.97 -13.22
C GLY A 513 19.36 -1.57 -13.24
N LYS A 514 18.55 -0.51 -13.13
CA LYS A 514 18.98 0.89 -13.04
C LYS A 514 18.32 1.61 -11.88
N VAL A 515 19.14 2.23 -11.03
CA VAL A 515 18.68 3.25 -10.08
C VAL A 515 18.57 4.59 -10.83
N LEU A 516 17.48 5.32 -10.59
CA LEU A 516 17.14 6.57 -11.29
C LEU A 516 17.16 7.82 -10.38
N VAL A 517 17.00 7.65 -9.06
CA VAL A 517 17.13 8.74 -8.09
C VAL A 517 18.61 9.00 -7.75
N GLU A 518 18.96 10.27 -7.61
CA GLU A 518 20.35 10.72 -7.41
C GLU A 518 20.80 10.66 -5.93
N PRO A 519 22.12 10.73 -5.65
CA PRO A 519 22.63 10.82 -4.28
C PRO A 519 22.04 12.02 -3.54
N GLY A 520 21.63 11.80 -2.29
CA GLY A 520 20.95 12.80 -1.46
C GLY A 520 19.44 12.89 -1.67
N PHE A 521 18.83 12.00 -2.44
CA PHE A 521 17.37 11.85 -2.49
C PHE A 521 16.78 11.23 -1.20
N GLY A 522 17.55 10.37 -0.54
CA GLY A 522 17.16 9.65 0.67
C GLY A 522 17.07 10.53 1.91
N GLU A 523 16.05 10.31 2.74
CA GLU A 523 15.80 11.05 3.97
C GLU A 523 16.20 10.28 5.24
N ASP A 524 16.61 11.03 6.27
CA ASP A 524 16.81 10.51 7.62
C ASP A 524 15.45 10.32 8.31
N VAL A 525 15.05 9.05 8.53
CA VAL A 525 13.74 8.69 9.12
C VAL A 525 13.59 9.18 10.57
N MET A 526 14.69 9.55 11.24
CA MET A 526 14.67 10.12 12.59
C MET A 526 14.39 11.62 12.59
N LEU A 527 14.64 12.31 11.47
CA LEU A 527 14.51 13.76 11.34
C LEU A 527 13.26 14.21 10.57
N GLN A 528 12.48 13.27 10.01
CA GLN A 528 11.22 13.59 9.35
C GLN A 528 10.26 14.35 10.29
N PRO A 529 9.81 15.58 9.94
CA PRO A 529 8.94 16.36 10.80
C PRO A 529 7.57 15.69 10.97
N ALA A 530 6.79 16.16 11.95
CA ALA A 530 5.35 15.90 11.94
C ALA A 530 4.76 16.51 10.66
N ALA A 531 3.96 15.75 9.91
CA ALA A 531 3.50 16.14 8.59
C ALA A 531 2.75 17.48 8.64
N SER A 532 3.28 18.49 7.95
CA SER A 532 2.51 19.71 7.68
C SER A 532 1.35 19.36 6.75
N PRO A 533 0.14 19.93 6.94
CA PRO A 533 -0.97 19.67 6.05
C PRO A 533 -0.60 20.08 4.61
N PRO A 534 -0.92 19.28 3.58
CA PRO A 534 -0.48 19.53 2.21
C PRO A 534 -1.02 20.88 1.72
N SER A 535 -0.12 21.73 1.24
CA SER A 535 -0.47 23.01 0.65
C SER A 535 -1.20 22.78 -0.67
N LEU A 536 -2.44 23.26 -0.75
CA LEU A 536 -3.29 23.07 -1.93
C LEU A 536 -2.65 23.69 -3.18
N PRO A 537 -2.60 22.97 -4.31
CA PRO A 537 -2.30 23.58 -5.61
C PRO A 537 -3.30 24.71 -5.89
N SER A 538 -2.80 25.87 -6.33
CA SER A 538 -3.65 26.99 -6.73
C SER A 538 -4.42 26.62 -8.02
N PRO A 539 -5.76 26.77 -8.05
CA PRO A 539 -6.56 26.24 -9.16
C PRO A 539 -6.36 27.02 -10.45
N SER A 540 -5.78 26.36 -11.46
CA SER A 540 -5.76 26.84 -12.84
C SER A 540 -7.18 26.97 -13.39
N SER A 541 -7.54 28.14 -13.91
CA SER A 541 -8.92 28.44 -14.34
C SER A 541 -9.37 27.60 -15.54
N PRO A 542 -10.59 27.03 -15.54
CA PRO A 542 -11.11 26.26 -16.67
C PRO A 542 -11.52 27.15 -17.87
N PRO A 543 -11.54 26.62 -19.11
CA PRO A 543 -11.95 27.36 -20.29
C PRO A 543 -13.42 27.80 -20.24
N ARG A 544 -13.70 29.05 -20.60
CA ARG A 544 -15.01 29.67 -20.41
C ARG A 544 -15.92 29.50 -21.63
N THR A 545 -16.81 28.51 -21.60
CA THR A 545 -17.92 28.40 -22.57
C THR A 545 -18.87 29.59 -22.46
N LYS A 546 -19.28 30.16 -23.59
CA LYS A 546 -20.28 31.24 -23.68
C LYS A 546 -21.66 30.65 -23.90
N HIS A 547 -22.70 31.22 -23.28
CA HIS A 547 -24.03 31.50 -23.87
C HIS A 547 -24.82 32.45 -22.90
N PRO A 548 -26.00 33.00 -23.29
CA PRO A 548 -26.24 34.44 -23.10
C PRO A 548 -26.89 34.86 -21.77
N SER A 549 -26.82 36.16 -21.52
CA SER A 549 -27.37 36.89 -20.38
C SER A 549 -28.87 37.17 -20.48
N TYR A 550 -29.54 37.18 -19.33
CA TYR A 550 -30.68 38.05 -19.06
C TYR A 550 -30.29 39.09 -17.99
N VAL A 551 -31.01 40.23 -17.94
CA VAL A 551 -30.69 41.41 -17.12
C VAL A 551 -31.94 41.78 -16.30
N GLU A 552 -31.83 42.16 -15.02
CA GLU A 552 -31.97 43.52 -14.45
C GLU A 552 -32.36 43.41 -12.94
N PRO A 553 -32.46 44.48 -12.12
CA PRO A 553 -31.43 45.51 -11.89
C PRO A 553 -31.28 45.96 -10.40
N GLY A 554 -30.11 46.51 -10.02
CA GLY A 554 -29.91 47.31 -8.79
C GLY A 554 -29.70 46.54 -7.48
N SER A 555 -29.13 47.13 -6.41
CA SER A 555 -28.82 48.57 -6.16
C SER A 555 -27.39 48.82 -5.59
N ARG A 556 -27.12 50.01 -5.04
CA ARG A 556 -25.79 50.62 -4.76
C ARG A 556 -25.26 50.23 -3.35
N SER A 557 -23.98 49.87 -3.15
CA SER A 557 -22.77 50.71 -2.89
C SER A 557 -22.81 51.58 -1.62
N PRO A 558 -21.68 51.98 -0.98
CA PRO A 558 -20.24 51.73 -1.20
C PRO A 558 -19.57 50.93 -0.04
N ARG A 559 -18.32 50.43 -0.01
CA ARG A 559 -17.00 50.65 -0.67
C ARG A 559 -16.10 51.75 -0.03
N LYS A 560 -14.80 51.41 0.15
CA LYS A 560 -13.63 52.23 0.60
C LYS A 560 -13.33 52.24 2.13
N GLN A 561 -12.08 52.31 2.59
CA GLN A 561 -10.78 51.83 2.05
C GLN A 561 -9.75 51.76 3.21
N ARG A 562 -8.76 50.86 3.16
CA ARG A 562 -7.75 50.67 4.22
C ARG A 562 -6.37 51.18 3.77
N VAL A 563 -5.71 52.00 4.60
CA VAL A 563 -4.33 52.49 4.40
C VAL A 563 -3.51 52.15 5.67
N ARG A 564 -2.17 52.31 5.64
CA ARG A 564 -1.17 51.62 6.47
C ARG A 564 -0.42 52.55 7.45
N HIS A 565 0.48 51.94 8.23
CA HIS A 565 1.55 52.51 9.08
C HIS A 565 1.11 53.00 10.47
N ALA A 566 1.97 53.06 11.51
CA ALA A 566 3.18 52.28 11.88
C ALA A 566 3.65 52.69 13.31
N SER A 567 4.66 51.99 13.86
CA SER A 567 5.53 52.41 14.98
C SER A 567 5.02 52.22 16.43
N GLU A 568 5.99 52.16 17.35
CA GLU A 568 5.90 51.97 18.82
C GLU A 568 6.25 53.30 19.56
N PRO A 569 6.76 53.33 20.82
CA PRO A 569 6.21 52.89 22.12
C PRO A 569 6.24 54.00 23.22
N SER A 570 5.58 53.79 24.38
CA SER A 570 5.96 54.38 25.70
C SER A 570 5.23 53.72 26.89
N ALA A 571 5.70 53.89 28.14
CA ALA A 571 5.17 53.25 29.36
C ALA A 571 5.28 54.13 30.63
N SER A 572 4.53 53.84 31.72
CA SER A 572 4.78 54.33 33.11
C SER A 572 3.83 53.75 34.20
N ASP A 573 4.40 53.31 35.36
CA ASP A 573 4.03 53.58 36.78
C ASP A 573 2.57 53.45 37.38
N LYS A 574 2.27 53.19 38.68
CA LYS A 574 2.99 52.67 39.90
C LYS A 574 2.06 52.44 41.15
N HIS A 575 2.44 51.57 42.12
CA HIS A 575 2.02 51.49 43.57
C HIS A 575 0.50 51.20 43.90
N HIS A 576 -0.06 50.91 45.11
CA HIS A 576 0.28 50.36 46.48
C HIS A 576 -1.06 50.06 47.28
N SER A 577 -1.21 49.51 48.52
CA SER A 577 -0.40 48.76 49.54
C SER A 577 -1.24 48.23 50.77
N LEU A 578 -0.82 47.11 51.41
CA LEU A 578 -0.90 46.71 52.86
C LEU A 578 -2.24 46.46 53.66
N SER A 579 -2.51 45.18 54.02
CA SER A 579 -2.55 44.53 55.38
C SER A 579 -3.30 45.09 56.65
N PRO A 580 -3.66 44.28 57.70
CA PRO A 580 -4.14 42.86 57.78
C PRO A 580 -5.28 42.59 58.89
N PRO A 581 -5.38 41.52 59.77
CA PRO A 581 -6.65 40.92 60.32
C PRO A 581 -6.77 41.06 61.88
N PRO A 582 -7.35 40.17 62.78
CA PRO A 582 -8.19 38.92 62.77
C PRO A 582 -9.47 39.06 63.71
N PRO A 583 -9.98 38.15 64.63
CA PRO A 583 -9.94 36.68 64.89
C PRO A 583 -11.30 35.98 65.32
N ALA A 584 -11.25 34.71 65.81
CA ALA A 584 -12.18 33.97 66.74
C ALA A 584 -13.59 33.48 66.28
N HIS A 585 -14.18 32.32 66.70
CA HIS A 585 -13.72 31.16 67.53
C HIS A 585 -14.60 29.87 67.38
N TYR A 586 -13.97 28.68 67.33
CA TYR A 586 -14.42 27.30 67.75
C TYR A 586 -15.74 26.64 67.23
N GLN A 587 -15.93 25.29 67.24
CA GLN A 587 -15.18 24.17 67.89
C GLN A 587 -14.87 22.94 66.98
N HIS A 588 -14.85 21.68 67.48
CA HIS A 588 -14.02 20.57 66.92
C HIS A 588 -14.45 19.11 67.25
N LYS A 589 -14.45 18.21 66.23
CA LYS A 589 -14.31 16.71 66.27
C LYS A 589 -13.89 16.25 64.84
N GLN A 590 -12.71 15.69 64.55
CA GLN A 590 -12.11 14.37 64.86
C GLN A 590 -12.80 13.16 64.17
N ARG A 591 -12.08 12.20 63.51
CA ARG A 591 -10.63 11.93 63.41
C ARG A 591 -10.25 10.98 62.24
N GLY A 592 -9.11 11.21 61.55
CA GLY A 592 -8.38 10.25 60.68
C GLY A 592 -8.99 9.96 59.28
N GLU A 593 -8.23 9.71 58.19
CA GLU A 593 -6.77 9.61 57.97
C GLU A 593 -6.33 10.30 56.64
N SER A 594 -5.06 10.71 56.55
CA SER A 594 -4.37 11.39 55.42
C SER A 594 -2.89 11.64 55.83
N PRO A 595 -1.90 11.94 54.94
CA PRO A 595 -1.95 12.57 53.61
C PRO A 595 -1.40 11.68 52.46
N LEU A 596 -1.48 11.97 51.15
CA LEU A 596 -1.39 13.22 50.34
C LEU A 596 0.01 13.84 50.16
N VAL A 597 0.11 14.61 49.06
CA VAL A 597 1.05 15.70 48.67
C VAL A 597 2.06 15.31 47.58
N SER A 598 2.31 16.05 46.47
CA SER A 598 1.60 17.10 45.67
C SER A 598 2.43 17.30 44.36
N GLY A 599 2.16 18.15 43.35
CA GLY A 599 1.03 19.02 42.99
C GLY A 599 1.48 20.26 42.17
N HIS A 600 0.59 20.82 41.34
CA HIS A 600 0.68 22.14 40.64
C HIS A 600 1.70 22.23 39.47
N THR A 601 1.61 23.17 38.50
CA THR A 601 0.98 24.52 38.46
C THR A 601 -0.02 24.76 37.31
N SER A 602 -0.60 25.97 37.26
CA SER A 602 -1.80 26.37 36.49
C SER A 602 -1.63 27.76 35.83
N LEU A 603 -2.48 28.12 34.86
CA LEU A 603 -2.55 29.46 34.24
C LEU A 603 -4.01 29.94 34.04
N PHE A 604 -4.42 30.91 34.87
CA PHE A 604 -5.37 32.04 34.68
C PHE A 604 -6.74 31.89 33.95
N ALA A 605 -7.63 32.89 34.16
CA ALA A 605 -9.10 32.77 34.03
C ALA A 605 -9.75 33.99 33.30
N ILE A 606 -10.84 33.82 32.52
CA ILE A 606 -12.28 34.07 32.86
C ILE A 606 -12.61 35.57 33.10
N PRO A 607 -13.54 36.20 32.31
CA PRO A 607 -14.99 36.13 32.64
C PRO A 607 -16.02 36.12 31.48
N THR A 608 -16.80 35.04 31.44
CA THR A 608 -18.28 34.95 31.39
C THR A 608 -19.17 35.98 30.66
N THR A 609 -20.05 35.47 29.80
CA THR A 609 -21.49 35.82 29.76
C THR A 609 -22.33 34.54 29.84
N SER A 610 -23.48 34.56 30.54
CA SER A 610 -24.25 33.35 30.89
C SER A 610 -25.59 33.22 30.17
N SER A 611 -25.83 32.12 29.46
CA SER A 611 -27.17 31.76 28.96
C SER A 611 -27.35 30.23 28.80
N SER A 612 -28.08 29.64 29.75
CA SER A 612 -28.82 28.37 29.73
C SER A 612 -28.32 27.16 28.89
N THR A 613 -27.94 26.10 29.60
CA THR A 613 -28.23 24.68 29.30
C THR A 613 -28.55 24.28 27.84
N HIS A 614 -27.51 23.95 27.07
CA HIS A 614 -27.66 22.90 26.05
C HIS A 614 -27.65 21.53 26.74
N MET A 615 -28.83 20.90 26.85
CA MET A 615 -28.86 19.44 27.01
C MET A 615 -28.34 18.81 25.72
N THR A 616 -27.46 17.83 25.82
CA THR A 616 -27.02 17.04 24.67
C THR A 616 -28.21 16.25 24.11
N SER A 617 -28.67 16.62 22.92
CA SER A 617 -29.70 15.88 22.21
C SER A 617 -29.09 14.56 21.70
N HIS A 618 -29.12 13.54 22.57
CA HIS A 618 -28.64 12.21 22.23
C HIS A 618 -29.44 11.66 21.03
N SER A 619 -28.74 10.98 20.12
CA SER A 619 -29.34 10.38 18.94
C SER A 619 -30.51 9.44 19.31
N SER A 620 -31.51 9.29 18.44
CA SER A 620 -32.67 8.41 18.69
C SER A 620 -32.31 6.92 18.81
N LEU A 621 -31.07 6.57 18.44
CA LEU A 621 -30.45 5.25 18.60
C LEU A 621 -29.58 5.11 19.87
N TYR A 622 -29.38 6.17 20.67
CA TYR A 622 -28.58 6.11 21.89
C TYR A 622 -29.13 5.07 22.88
N MET A 623 -28.23 4.23 23.38
CA MET A 623 -28.51 3.07 24.25
C MET A 623 -29.59 2.11 23.71
N LYS A 624 -29.75 1.99 22.38
CA LYS A 624 -30.61 0.98 21.75
C LYS A 624 -29.84 -0.28 21.37
N HIS A 625 -30.51 -1.43 21.40
CA HIS A 625 -29.98 -2.65 20.78
C HIS A 625 -30.20 -2.59 19.25
N VAL A 626 -29.36 -3.29 18.49
CA VAL A 626 -29.42 -3.40 17.02
C VAL A 626 -29.67 -4.86 16.66
N LEU A 627 -30.94 -5.22 16.48
CA LEU A 627 -31.38 -6.62 16.40
C LEU A 627 -31.84 -7.01 15.00
N SER A 628 -32.63 -6.17 14.34
CA SER A 628 -33.32 -6.44 13.07
C SER A 628 -33.14 -5.30 12.06
N SER A 629 -33.14 -5.61 10.78
CA SER A 629 -33.07 -4.59 9.72
C SER A 629 -34.34 -3.73 9.66
N THR A 630 -35.47 -4.21 10.16
CA THR A 630 -36.76 -3.49 10.11
C THR A 630 -36.91 -2.45 11.21
N GLN A 631 -35.99 -2.37 12.17
CA GLN A 631 -36.05 -1.42 13.30
C GLN A 631 -35.65 0.02 12.91
N PHE A 632 -34.98 0.21 11.78
CA PHE A 632 -34.39 1.50 11.39
C PHE A 632 -35.38 2.36 10.59
N SER A 633 -35.51 3.64 10.95
CA SER A 633 -36.13 4.64 10.08
C SER A 633 -35.17 5.12 8.99
N ARG A 634 -35.70 5.68 7.90
CA ARG A 634 -34.90 6.32 6.82
C ARG A 634 -34.04 7.48 7.34
N GLU A 635 -34.50 8.18 8.38
CA GLU A 635 -33.78 9.28 9.04
C GLU A 635 -32.62 8.75 9.89
N GLN A 636 -32.84 7.65 10.62
CA GLN A 636 -31.79 6.96 11.37
C GLN A 636 -30.71 6.41 10.44
N LEU A 637 -31.08 5.81 9.29
CA LEU A 637 -30.10 5.41 8.27
C LEU A 637 -29.35 6.62 7.71
N HIS A 638 -30.04 7.73 7.43
CA HIS A 638 -29.38 8.95 6.95
C HIS A 638 -28.33 9.47 7.95
N HIS A 639 -28.67 9.52 9.24
CA HIS A 639 -27.77 9.93 10.31
C HIS A 639 -26.57 8.97 10.47
N VAL A 640 -26.79 7.65 10.58
CA VAL A 640 -25.71 6.66 10.69
C VAL A 640 -24.77 6.70 9.48
N PHE A 641 -25.32 6.88 8.27
CA PHE A 641 -24.51 7.00 7.05
C PHE A 641 -23.80 8.35 6.92
N GLN A 642 -24.35 9.43 7.49
CA GLN A 642 -23.65 10.72 7.56
C GLN A 642 -22.44 10.63 8.49
N VAL A 643 -22.62 10.11 9.71
CA VAL A 643 -21.54 9.87 10.67
C VAL A 643 -20.50 8.90 10.08
N ALA A 644 -20.91 7.85 9.35
CA ALA A 644 -19.98 6.93 8.68
C ALA A 644 -19.13 7.61 7.59
N HIS A 645 -19.72 8.53 6.82
CA HIS A 645 -18.99 9.33 5.83
C HIS A 645 -18.01 10.31 6.50
N GLU A 646 -18.42 10.97 7.57
CA GLU A 646 -17.56 11.88 8.35
C GLU A 646 -16.39 11.13 9.02
N MET A 647 -16.65 9.94 9.58
CA MET A 647 -15.61 9.06 10.12
C MET A 647 -14.67 8.51 9.06
N ARG A 648 -15.17 8.16 7.86
CA ARG A 648 -14.33 7.82 6.69
C ARG A 648 -13.38 8.98 6.38
N MET A 649 -13.91 10.20 6.29
CA MET A 649 -13.14 11.41 5.99
C MET A 649 -12.22 11.83 7.13
N ALA A 650 -12.50 11.49 8.38
CA ALA A 650 -11.62 11.75 9.52
C ALA A 650 -10.48 10.72 9.62
N VAL A 651 -10.79 9.42 9.56
CA VAL A 651 -9.78 8.34 9.54
C VAL A 651 -8.80 8.51 8.37
N GLY A 652 -9.28 8.94 7.20
CA GLY A 652 -8.43 9.27 6.05
C GLY A 652 -7.51 10.49 6.24
N ARG A 653 -7.66 11.27 7.31
CA ARG A 653 -6.82 12.44 7.64
C ARG A 653 -5.94 12.25 8.89
N VAL A 654 -6.45 11.56 9.92
CA VAL A 654 -5.79 11.43 11.24
C VAL A 654 -5.57 9.98 11.70
N GLY A 655 -5.99 8.98 10.91
CA GLY A 655 -5.81 7.54 11.21
C GLY A 655 -6.77 6.98 12.27
N SER A 656 -6.95 7.67 13.39
CA SER A 656 -7.89 7.32 14.47
C SER A 656 -8.58 8.57 15.05
N LEU A 657 -9.67 8.32 15.76
CA LEU A 657 -10.40 9.26 16.59
C LEU A 657 -10.28 8.79 18.04
N ASP A 658 -10.22 9.69 19.02
CA ASP A 658 -10.13 9.33 20.46
C ASP A 658 -11.51 9.41 21.17
N ILE A 659 -12.62 9.45 20.42
CA ILE A 659 -13.96 9.77 20.94
C ILE A 659 -14.61 8.67 21.80
N MET A 660 -14.10 7.43 21.74
CA MET A 660 -14.50 6.29 22.58
C MET A 660 -13.45 5.92 23.63
N LYS A 661 -12.54 6.84 23.97
CA LYS A 661 -11.47 6.60 24.94
C LYS A 661 -12.04 6.19 26.31
N GLY A 662 -11.61 5.02 26.79
CA GLY A 662 -12.11 4.41 28.03
C GLY A 662 -13.38 3.59 27.89
N LYS A 663 -13.97 3.46 26.69
CA LYS A 663 -15.09 2.56 26.41
C LYS A 663 -14.59 1.17 25.98
N LEU A 664 -15.33 0.13 26.34
CA LEU A 664 -15.00 -1.28 26.05
C LEU A 664 -16.11 -1.99 25.26
N LEU A 665 -15.72 -2.71 24.20
CA LEU A 665 -16.62 -3.49 23.34
C LEU A 665 -16.39 -4.99 23.52
N GLY A 666 -17.40 -5.74 23.98
CA GLY A 666 -17.34 -7.19 24.06
C GLY A 666 -17.67 -7.85 22.72
N LEU A 667 -16.90 -8.85 22.29
CA LEU A 667 -17.14 -9.60 21.05
C LEU A 667 -17.48 -11.07 21.36
N LEU A 668 -18.75 -11.43 21.24
CA LEU A 668 -19.30 -12.77 21.50
C LEU A 668 -19.57 -13.47 20.16
N PHE A 669 -18.58 -14.20 19.64
CA PHE A 669 -18.64 -14.84 18.32
C PHE A 669 -18.65 -16.38 18.43
N TYR A 670 -19.84 -16.95 18.56
CA TYR A 670 -20.06 -18.41 18.60
C TYR A 670 -20.15 -19.06 17.21
N GLU A 671 -20.37 -18.26 16.15
CA GLU A 671 -20.23 -18.69 14.75
C GLU A 671 -19.04 -17.95 14.12
N ALA A 672 -18.03 -18.69 13.65
CA ALA A 672 -16.74 -18.12 13.23
C ALA A 672 -16.88 -17.09 12.09
N SER A 673 -16.23 -15.91 12.24
CA SER A 673 -16.21 -14.90 11.18
C SER A 673 -15.11 -13.86 11.34
N THR A 674 -13.98 -14.09 10.66
CA THR A 674 -12.83 -13.17 10.65
C THR A 674 -13.21 -11.79 10.12
N ARG A 675 -13.89 -11.69 8.95
CA ARG A 675 -14.32 -10.40 8.37
C ARG A 675 -15.18 -9.60 9.35
N THR A 676 -16.19 -10.22 9.96
CA THR A 676 -17.14 -9.53 10.82
C THR A 676 -16.55 -9.18 12.19
N SER A 677 -15.77 -10.08 12.81
CA SER A 677 -15.12 -9.83 14.10
C SER A 677 -14.02 -8.75 13.99
N CYS A 678 -13.05 -8.93 13.09
CA CYS A 678 -11.93 -8.00 12.93
C CYS A 678 -12.38 -6.59 12.50
N SER A 679 -13.48 -6.45 11.76
CA SER A 679 -14.01 -5.12 11.40
C SER A 679 -14.75 -4.41 12.55
N PHE A 680 -15.33 -5.13 13.51
CA PHE A 680 -15.79 -4.53 14.77
C PHE A 680 -14.62 -4.15 15.68
N GLN A 681 -13.62 -5.03 15.81
CA GLN A 681 -12.40 -4.75 16.58
C GLN A 681 -11.66 -3.53 16.04
N ALA A 682 -11.41 -3.47 14.72
CA ALA A 682 -10.77 -2.32 14.07
C ALA A 682 -11.60 -1.04 14.16
N ALA A 683 -12.94 -1.13 14.12
CA ALA A 683 -13.81 0.02 14.32
C ALA A 683 -13.65 0.62 15.73
N MET A 684 -13.73 -0.20 16.78
CA MET A 684 -13.60 0.28 18.16
C MET A 684 -12.19 0.84 18.45
N LEU A 685 -11.14 0.17 17.98
CA LEU A 685 -9.75 0.63 18.13
C LEU A 685 -9.50 1.95 17.38
N ARG A 686 -10.08 2.16 16.18
CA ARG A 686 -10.00 3.46 15.47
C ARG A 686 -10.87 4.56 16.10
N LEU A 687 -11.69 4.24 17.09
CA LEU A 687 -12.38 5.21 17.94
C LEU A 687 -11.67 5.42 19.29
N GLY A 688 -10.51 4.78 19.53
CA GLY A 688 -9.76 4.89 20.78
C GLY A 688 -10.34 4.05 21.94
N GLY A 689 -11.33 3.21 21.66
CA GLY A 689 -11.92 2.27 22.61
C GLY A 689 -11.19 0.93 22.65
N GLY A 690 -11.32 0.22 23.78
CA GLY A 690 -10.80 -1.14 23.95
C GLY A 690 -11.80 -2.23 23.54
N VAL A 691 -11.31 -3.46 23.43
CA VAL A 691 -12.09 -4.61 22.93
C VAL A 691 -11.81 -5.85 23.79
N VAL A 692 -12.86 -6.57 24.19
CA VAL A 692 -12.79 -7.80 24.99
C VAL A 692 -13.35 -8.97 24.18
N PRO A 693 -12.50 -9.77 23.50
CA PRO A 693 -12.94 -10.90 22.69
C PRO A 693 -13.20 -12.16 23.53
N LEU A 694 -14.36 -12.78 23.36
CA LEU A 694 -14.66 -14.10 23.94
C LEU A 694 -14.08 -15.20 23.03
N ASN A 695 -13.00 -15.86 23.46
CA ASN A 695 -12.47 -17.03 22.74
C ASN A 695 -13.30 -18.28 23.07
N VAL A 696 -14.28 -18.59 22.23
CA VAL A 696 -15.21 -19.74 22.39
C VAL A 696 -14.49 -21.10 22.33
N GLU A 697 -13.29 -21.18 21.74
CA GLU A 697 -12.50 -22.42 21.73
C GLU A 697 -11.83 -22.72 23.07
N SER A 698 -11.59 -21.69 23.90
CA SER A 698 -10.96 -21.83 25.22
C SER A 698 -11.86 -21.45 26.41
N SER A 699 -13.10 -21.00 26.17
CA SER A 699 -13.99 -20.49 27.23
C SER A 699 -14.84 -21.58 27.91
N SER A 700 -15.51 -21.15 28.97
CA SER A 700 -16.54 -21.86 29.74
C SER A 700 -17.76 -22.30 28.92
N ALA A 701 -17.90 -21.89 27.65
CA ALA A 701 -18.90 -22.46 26.73
C ALA A 701 -18.80 -24.00 26.62
N LYS A 702 -17.57 -24.57 26.70
CA LYS A 702 -17.35 -26.02 26.76
C LYS A 702 -17.83 -26.69 28.06
N LYS A 703 -18.24 -25.92 29.07
CA LYS A 703 -18.83 -26.40 30.34
C LYS A 703 -20.36 -26.27 30.38
N GLY A 704 -21.01 -25.79 29.31
CA GLY A 704 -22.47 -25.66 29.24
C GLY A 704 -23.05 -24.38 29.85
N GLU A 705 -22.26 -23.32 29.98
CA GLU A 705 -22.74 -21.97 30.35
C GLU A 705 -23.75 -21.44 29.31
N SER A 706 -24.83 -20.78 29.75
CA SER A 706 -25.84 -20.26 28.83
C SER A 706 -25.39 -18.96 28.14
N LEU A 707 -26.04 -18.62 27.02
CA LEU A 707 -25.84 -17.35 26.35
C LEU A 707 -26.25 -16.18 27.26
N GLU A 708 -27.34 -16.36 27.99
CA GLU A 708 -27.89 -15.41 28.95
C GLU A 708 -26.93 -15.16 30.14
N ASP A 709 -26.29 -16.20 30.68
CA ASP A 709 -25.24 -16.06 31.71
C ASP A 709 -24.01 -15.33 31.14
N THR A 710 -23.55 -15.75 29.95
CA THR A 710 -22.38 -15.15 29.29
C THR A 710 -22.58 -13.66 29.00
N VAL A 711 -23.78 -13.27 28.55
CA VAL A 711 -24.16 -11.86 28.34
C VAL A 711 -24.19 -11.10 29.66
N SER A 712 -24.73 -11.71 30.73
CA SER A 712 -24.82 -11.11 32.07
C SER A 712 -23.44 -10.86 32.69
N MET A 713 -22.49 -11.77 32.49
CA MET A 713 -21.08 -11.58 32.83
C MET A 713 -20.45 -10.48 31.96
N MET A 714 -20.49 -10.62 30.63
CA MET A 714 -19.73 -9.74 29.73
C MET A 714 -20.15 -8.27 29.79
N GLN A 715 -21.42 -7.98 30.06
CA GLN A 715 -21.90 -6.60 30.23
C GLN A 715 -21.41 -5.92 31.53
N SER A 716 -20.92 -6.69 32.51
CA SER A 716 -20.27 -6.13 33.69
C SER A 716 -18.86 -5.58 33.39
N TYR A 717 -18.34 -5.84 32.19
CA TYR A 717 -17.01 -5.41 31.74
C TYR A 717 -17.03 -4.51 30.50
N CYS A 718 -18.16 -4.42 29.78
CA CYS A 718 -18.22 -3.78 28.46
C CYS A 718 -19.42 -2.82 28.34
N ASP A 719 -19.21 -1.66 27.72
CA ASP A 719 -20.27 -0.67 27.45
C ASP A 719 -21.27 -1.13 26.38
N ALA A 720 -20.88 -2.06 25.50
CA ALA A 720 -21.75 -2.72 24.52
C ALA A 720 -21.20 -4.11 24.16
N LEU A 721 -22.07 -4.98 23.62
CA LEU A 721 -21.71 -6.32 23.17
C LEU A 721 -22.11 -6.54 21.69
N VAL A 722 -21.19 -7.07 20.90
CA VAL A 722 -21.45 -7.61 19.56
C VAL A 722 -21.68 -9.11 19.67
N LEU A 723 -22.83 -9.59 19.20
CA LEU A 723 -23.19 -11.01 19.26
C LEU A 723 -23.32 -11.61 17.85
N ARG A 724 -22.66 -12.74 17.62
CA ARG A 724 -22.88 -13.62 16.47
C ARG A 724 -23.03 -15.06 16.94
N HIS A 725 -24.10 -15.73 16.50
CA HIS A 725 -24.53 -17.02 17.05
C HIS A 725 -25.05 -17.95 15.94
N PRO A 726 -24.84 -19.29 16.02
CA PRO A 726 -25.31 -20.22 14.98
C PRO A 726 -26.83 -20.47 15.00
N GLU A 727 -27.51 -20.13 16.09
CA GLU A 727 -28.95 -20.30 16.31
C GLU A 727 -29.72 -18.99 16.04
N PRO A 728 -30.83 -19.01 15.27
CA PRO A 728 -31.72 -17.86 15.10
C PRO A 728 -32.36 -17.38 16.40
N GLY A 729 -32.65 -16.08 16.51
CA GLY A 729 -33.30 -15.48 17.68
C GLY A 729 -32.39 -15.27 18.89
N ALA A 730 -31.13 -15.69 18.84
CA ALA A 730 -30.17 -15.54 19.94
C ALA A 730 -29.97 -14.08 20.38
N ALA A 731 -29.95 -13.13 19.43
CA ALA A 731 -29.90 -11.70 19.73
C ALA A 731 -31.16 -11.20 20.47
N GLN A 732 -32.34 -11.75 20.15
CA GLN A 732 -33.59 -11.46 20.85
C GLN A 732 -33.64 -12.08 22.26
N ARG A 733 -32.89 -13.17 22.50
CA ARG A 733 -32.73 -13.75 23.84
C ARG A 733 -31.79 -12.91 24.71
N ALA A 734 -30.63 -12.53 24.18
CA ALA A 734 -29.62 -11.73 24.89
C ALA A 734 -30.20 -10.45 25.51
N ILE A 735 -31.11 -9.75 24.83
CA ILE A 735 -31.74 -8.53 25.37
C ILE A 735 -32.67 -8.75 26.57
N ARG A 736 -33.00 -9.99 26.93
CA ARG A 736 -33.82 -10.27 28.14
C ARG A 736 -33.02 -10.11 29.43
N VAL A 737 -31.70 -10.11 29.34
CA VAL A 737 -30.76 -9.90 30.47
C VAL A 737 -29.80 -8.72 30.23
N ALA A 738 -29.77 -8.15 29.02
CA ALA A 738 -28.85 -7.07 28.68
C ALA A 738 -29.34 -5.68 29.14
N HIS A 739 -28.45 -4.94 29.79
CA HIS A 739 -28.59 -3.54 30.16
C HIS A 739 -27.73 -2.61 29.29
N CYS A 740 -26.85 -3.18 28.46
CA CYS A 740 -26.02 -2.50 27.46
C CYS A 740 -26.54 -2.75 26.02
N PRO A 741 -26.14 -1.95 25.02
CA PRO A 741 -26.45 -2.20 23.62
C PRO A 741 -25.96 -3.58 23.14
N ILE A 742 -26.88 -4.34 22.54
CA ILE A 742 -26.58 -5.64 21.90
C ILE A 742 -26.61 -5.42 20.39
N ILE A 743 -25.54 -5.79 19.68
CA ILE A 743 -25.38 -5.56 18.25
C ILE A 743 -25.35 -6.92 17.51
N ASN A 744 -26.40 -7.20 16.73
CA ASN A 744 -26.52 -8.44 15.95
C ASN A 744 -25.53 -8.45 14.76
N ALA A 745 -24.58 -9.37 14.81
CA ALA A 745 -23.55 -9.65 13.81
C ALA A 745 -23.77 -11.01 13.07
N GLY A 746 -24.98 -11.55 13.17
CA GLY A 746 -25.46 -12.75 12.49
C GLY A 746 -26.05 -13.77 13.47
N ASP A 747 -27.35 -14.08 13.37
CA ASP A 747 -28.00 -15.13 14.16
C ASP A 747 -28.56 -16.26 13.28
N GLY A 748 -27.77 -17.31 13.07
CA GLY A 748 -28.17 -18.53 12.34
C GLY A 748 -28.59 -18.29 10.89
N THR A 749 -29.86 -18.53 10.57
CA THR A 749 -30.51 -18.18 9.29
C THR A 749 -31.49 -17.00 9.44
N GLY A 750 -31.42 -16.27 10.56
CA GLY A 750 -32.22 -15.09 10.87
C GLY A 750 -31.69 -13.84 10.18
N GLU A 751 -31.14 -12.89 10.93
CA GLU A 751 -30.73 -11.59 10.40
C GLU A 751 -29.23 -11.32 10.51
N HIS A 752 -28.76 -10.34 9.74
CA HIS A 752 -27.45 -9.72 9.88
C HIS A 752 -27.58 -8.22 9.56
N PRO A 753 -28.27 -7.42 10.40
CA PRO A 753 -28.62 -6.03 10.07
C PRO A 753 -27.38 -5.16 9.86
N THR A 754 -26.32 -5.44 10.60
CA THR A 754 -25.01 -4.79 10.47
C THR A 754 -24.32 -5.02 9.12
N GLN A 755 -24.64 -6.10 8.40
CA GLN A 755 -24.20 -6.30 7.02
C GLN A 755 -25.11 -5.50 6.05
N ALA A 756 -26.44 -5.54 6.22
CA ALA A 756 -27.34 -4.76 5.38
C ALA A 756 -27.07 -3.24 5.44
N LEU A 757 -26.73 -2.70 6.63
CA LEU A 757 -26.32 -1.31 6.81
C LEU A 757 -25.11 -0.95 5.94
N LEU A 758 -24.04 -1.75 6.00
CA LEU A 758 -22.81 -1.45 5.26
C LEU A 758 -22.95 -1.68 3.75
N ASP A 759 -23.84 -2.60 3.36
CA ASP A 759 -24.16 -2.87 1.96
C ASP A 759 -24.88 -1.67 1.32
N ILE A 760 -25.88 -1.08 2.00
CA ILE A 760 -26.55 0.14 1.51
C ILE A 760 -25.61 1.35 1.53
N PHE A 761 -24.77 1.50 2.56
CA PHE A 761 -23.75 2.56 2.57
C PHE A 761 -22.76 2.42 1.41
N THR A 762 -22.35 1.20 1.06
CA THR A 762 -21.51 0.95 -0.11
C THR A 762 -22.21 1.37 -1.41
N ILE A 763 -23.49 1.03 -1.58
CA ILE A 763 -24.28 1.49 -2.75
C ILE A 763 -24.30 3.03 -2.82
N ARG A 764 -24.51 3.71 -1.68
CA ARG A 764 -24.49 5.18 -1.60
C ARG A 764 -23.13 5.77 -2.01
N GLU A 765 -22.01 5.22 -1.54
CA GLU A 765 -20.68 5.77 -1.81
C GLU A 765 -20.18 5.45 -3.23
N GLU A 766 -20.54 4.30 -3.80
CA GLU A 766 -20.11 3.88 -5.15
C GLU A 766 -20.96 4.49 -6.28
N ILE A 767 -22.28 4.71 -6.06
CA ILE A 767 -23.22 5.22 -7.08
C ILE A 767 -23.67 6.67 -6.80
N GLY A 768 -23.46 7.18 -5.58
CA GLY A 768 -23.93 8.51 -5.13
C GLY A 768 -25.41 8.55 -4.72
N THR A 769 -26.17 7.47 -4.93
CA THR A 769 -27.59 7.34 -4.55
C THR A 769 -27.93 5.87 -4.30
N VAL A 770 -29.01 5.62 -3.57
CA VAL A 770 -29.66 4.30 -3.45
C VAL A 770 -31.01 4.27 -4.19
N ASN A 771 -31.58 5.44 -4.51
CA ASN A 771 -32.90 5.57 -5.14
C ASN A 771 -32.82 5.52 -6.68
N ARG A 772 -33.87 4.98 -7.30
CA ARG A 772 -34.05 4.64 -8.74
C ARG A 772 -33.06 3.60 -9.27
N LEU A 773 -32.62 2.68 -8.41
CA LEU A 773 -31.70 1.60 -8.77
C LEU A 773 -32.39 0.25 -8.95
N THR A 774 -31.86 -0.56 -9.88
CA THR A 774 -32.24 -1.96 -10.08
C THR A 774 -31.21 -2.88 -9.45
N ILE A 775 -31.59 -3.52 -8.34
CA ILE A 775 -30.70 -4.32 -7.49
C ILE A 775 -31.01 -5.80 -7.69
N THR A 776 -30.02 -6.57 -8.14
CA THR A 776 -30.14 -7.99 -8.47
C THR A 776 -29.40 -8.83 -7.45
N LEU A 777 -30.13 -9.66 -6.71
CA LEU A 777 -29.59 -10.58 -5.70
C LEU A 777 -29.42 -11.96 -6.35
N VAL A 778 -28.22 -12.53 -6.25
CA VAL A 778 -27.81 -13.75 -6.97
C VAL A 778 -27.24 -14.80 -6.02
N GLY A 779 -27.68 -16.05 -6.14
CA GLY A 779 -27.10 -17.21 -5.43
C GLY A 779 -28.08 -17.93 -4.51
N ASP A 780 -27.66 -18.20 -3.27
CA ASP A 780 -28.50 -18.81 -2.23
C ASP A 780 -29.34 -17.73 -1.53
N LEU A 781 -30.54 -17.48 -2.09
CA LEU A 781 -31.48 -16.50 -1.55
C LEU A 781 -32.34 -17.08 -0.42
N LYS A 782 -32.36 -18.41 -0.27
CA LYS A 782 -33.16 -19.12 0.74
C LYS A 782 -32.53 -19.09 2.13
N HIS A 783 -31.22 -19.34 2.22
CA HIS A 783 -30.51 -19.38 3.51
C HIS A 783 -29.69 -18.10 3.79
N GLY A 784 -29.57 -17.22 2.80
CA GLY A 784 -28.78 -16.00 2.85
C GLY A 784 -29.32 -14.91 3.78
N ARG A 785 -29.11 -15.03 5.10
CA ARG A 785 -29.49 -13.99 6.10
C ARG A 785 -29.07 -12.56 5.73
N THR A 786 -27.96 -12.39 5.02
CA THR A 786 -27.50 -11.07 4.55
C THR A 786 -28.39 -10.49 3.44
N VAL A 787 -28.85 -11.30 2.49
CA VAL A 787 -29.80 -10.85 1.46
C VAL A 787 -31.22 -10.69 2.01
N HIS A 788 -31.61 -11.43 3.05
CA HIS A 788 -32.88 -11.22 3.77
C HIS A 788 -32.89 -9.85 4.44
N SER A 789 -31.87 -9.56 5.27
CA SER A 789 -31.68 -8.26 5.92
C SER A 789 -31.58 -7.12 4.91
N LEU A 790 -30.80 -7.29 3.82
CA LEU A 790 -30.65 -6.28 2.77
C LEU A 790 -31.95 -6.00 2.02
N ALA A 791 -32.69 -7.04 1.59
CA ALA A 791 -33.97 -6.87 0.91
C ALA A 791 -35.00 -6.16 1.79
N ARG A 792 -35.04 -6.47 3.11
CA ARG A 792 -35.88 -5.76 4.08
C ARG A 792 -35.47 -4.28 4.23
N LEU A 793 -34.18 -3.99 4.39
CA LEU A 793 -33.66 -2.63 4.59
C LEU A 793 -33.80 -1.73 3.35
N LEU A 794 -33.68 -2.31 2.15
CA LEU A 794 -33.86 -1.61 0.88
C LEU A 794 -35.29 -1.08 0.66
N THR A 795 -36.29 -1.58 1.40
CA THR A 795 -37.67 -1.06 1.34
C THR A 795 -37.85 0.39 1.82
N LEU A 796 -36.81 1.00 2.40
CA LEU A 796 -36.77 2.42 2.77
C LEU A 796 -36.36 3.35 1.60
N TYR A 797 -36.04 2.78 0.44
CA TYR A 797 -35.56 3.46 -0.76
C TYR A 797 -36.43 3.11 -1.99
N ASP A 798 -36.48 4.00 -2.96
CA ASP A 798 -37.10 3.73 -4.26
C ASP A 798 -36.19 2.82 -5.08
N VAL A 799 -36.46 1.51 -5.11
CA VAL A 799 -35.67 0.51 -5.84
C VAL A 799 -36.56 -0.50 -6.55
N THR A 800 -35.99 -1.24 -7.49
CA THR A 800 -36.59 -2.45 -8.05
C THR A 800 -35.68 -3.64 -7.79
N LEU A 801 -36.19 -4.66 -7.12
CA LEU A 801 -35.44 -5.88 -6.79
C LEU A 801 -35.60 -6.94 -7.88
N ARG A 802 -34.52 -7.70 -8.08
CA ARG A 802 -34.47 -8.86 -8.97
C ARG A 802 -33.82 -10.03 -8.25
N TYR A 803 -34.33 -11.23 -8.48
CA TYR A 803 -33.87 -12.45 -7.85
C TYR A 803 -33.39 -13.46 -8.91
N VAL A 804 -32.18 -13.96 -8.73
CA VAL A 804 -31.54 -14.95 -9.62
C VAL A 804 -30.97 -16.07 -8.74
N CYS A 805 -31.67 -17.20 -8.67
CA CYS A 805 -31.27 -18.32 -7.82
C CYS A 805 -31.35 -19.65 -8.57
N PRO A 806 -30.70 -20.71 -8.08
CA PRO A 806 -31.02 -22.07 -8.47
C PRO A 806 -32.43 -22.44 -7.98
N LYS A 807 -33.09 -23.39 -8.66
CA LYS A 807 -34.40 -23.89 -8.24
C LYS A 807 -34.30 -24.58 -6.88
N GLY A 808 -35.18 -24.22 -5.94
CA GLY A 808 -35.18 -24.68 -4.55
C GLY A 808 -34.42 -23.77 -3.57
N LEU A 809 -33.78 -22.70 -4.06
CA LEU A 809 -33.07 -21.67 -3.29
C LEU A 809 -33.70 -20.27 -3.45
N GLU A 810 -35.01 -20.22 -3.70
CA GLU A 810 -35.80 -19.00 -3.83
C GLU A 810 -35.84 -18.16 -2.53
N MET A 811 -36.08 -16.85 -2.65
CA MET A 811 -36.22 -15.93 -1.52
C MET A 811 -37.45 -16.33 -0.68
N PRO A 812 -37.35 -16.48 0.66
CA PRO A 812 -38.46 -16.94 1.50
C PRO A 812 -39.71 -16.07 1.39
N GLU A 813 -40.90 -16.69 1.44
CA GLU A 813 -42.17 -15.99 1.30
C GLU A 813 -42.36 -14.84 2.29
N GLU A 814 -41.86 -14.98 3.52
CA GLU A 814 -41.95 -13.92 4.53
C GLU A 814 -41.14 -12.65 4.17
N VAL A 815 -40.03 -12.80 3.43
CA VAL A 815 -39.22 -11.68 2.95
C VAL A 815 -39.91 -11.07 1.73
N THR A 816 -40.33 -11.87 0.75
CA THR A 816 -41.00 -11.35 -0.45
C THR A 816 -42.35 -10.72 -0.11
N ARG A 817 -43.15 -11.30 0.80
CA ARG A 817 -44.40 -10.72 1.32
C ARG A 817 -44.17 -9.38 2.03
N PHE A 818 -43.08 -9.25 2.80
CA PHE A 818 -42.69 -7.97 3.42
C PHE A 818 -42.30 -6.91 2.37
N VAL A 819 -41.50 -7.28 1.37
CA VAL A 819 -41.10 -6.39 0.25
C VAL A 819 -42.32 -5.91 -0.54
N SER A 820 -43.25 -6.82 -0.90
CA SER A 820 -44.52 -6.45 -1.55
C SER A 820 -45.39 -5.56 -0.67
N GLY A 821 -45.45 -5.82 0.65
CA GLY A 821 -46.16 -4.99 1.63
C GLY A 821 -45.60 -3.57 1.80
N LYS A 822 -44.44 -3.27 1.20
CA LYS A 822 -43.85 -1.92 1.11
C LYS A 822 -43.94 -1.32 -0.30
N GLY A 823 -44.62 -1.98 -1.23
CA GLY A 823 -44.82 -1.51 -2.61
C GLY A 823 -43.59 -1.65 -3.53
N VAL A 824 -42.51 -2.29 -3.07
CA VAL A 824 -41.28 -2.45 -3.86
C VAL A 824 -41.49 -3.51 -4.93
N ARG A 825 -41.22 -3.16 -6.19
CA ARG A 825 -41.30 -4.09 -7.32
C ARG A 825 -40.21 -5.16 -7.20
N GLN A 826 -40.59 -6.43 -7.32
CA GLN A 826 -39.68 -7.58 -7.25
C GLN A 826 -40.00 -8.60 -8.35
N THR A 827 -38.97 -9.20 -8.96
CA THR A 827 -39.13 -10.16 -10.08
C THR A 827 -38.06 -11.26 -10.05
N TYR A 828 -38.41 -12.48 -10.48
CA TYR A 828 -37.47 -13.57 -10.70
C TYR A 828 -37.06 -13.64 -12.18
N MET A 829 -35.78 -13.90 -12.48
CA MET A 829 -35.28 -14.05 -13.85
C MET A 829 -33.94 -14.80 -13.90
N THR A 830 -33.42 -15.08 -15.10
CA THR A 830 -32.06 -15.60 -15.29
C THR A 830 -31.02 -14.48 -15.26
N LEU A 831 -29.78 -14.81 -14.91
CA LEU A 831 -28.68 -13.86 -14.81
C LEU A 831 -28.48 -13.06 -16.12
N ASP A 832 -28.53 -13.75 -17.25
CA ASP A 832 -28.32 -13.18 -18.59
C ASP A 832 -29.37 -12.12 -18.98
N LYS A 833 -30.58 -12.22 -18.42
CA LYS A 833 -31.67 -11.24 -18.61
C LYS A 833 -31.60 -10.09 -17.59
N ALA A 834 -30.99 -10.31 -16.44
CA ALA A 834 -30.83 -9.27 -15.42
C ALA A 834 -29.71 -8.28 -15.79
N LEU A 835 -28.52 -8.80 -16.10
CA LEU A 835 -27.26 -8.03 -16.20
C LEU A 835 -27.31 -6.74 -17.05
N PRO A 836 -27.94 -6.68 -18.24
CA PRO A 836 -27.96 -5.46 -19.06
C PRO A 836 -28.63 -4.26 -18.36
N ASP A 837 -29.55 -4.56 -17.45
CA ASP A 837 -30.38 -3.59 -16.73
C ASP A 837 -29.96 -3.44 -15.25
N THR A 838 -29.08 -4.29 -14.73
CA THR A 838 -28.68 -4.29 -13.31
C THR A 838 -27.74 -3.13 -12.98
N ASP A 839 -28.07 -2.35 -11.94
CA ASP A 839 -27.22 -1.28 -11.40
C ASP A 839 -26.35 -1.77 -10.23
N VAL A 840 -26.89 -2.68 -9.40
CA VAL A 840 -26.16 -3.36 -8.32
C VAL A 840 -26.35 -4.87 -8.41
N LEU A 841 -25.25 -5.62 -8.55
CA LEU A 841 -25.22 -7.07 -8.57
C LEU A 841 -24.68 -7.59 -7.23
N TYR A 842 -25.57 -8.12 -6.39
CA TYR A 842 -25.21 -8.68 -5.09
C TYR A 842 -25.11 -10.21 -5.20
N MET A 843 -23.89 -10.72 -5.23
CA MET A 843 -23.61 -12.16 -5.31
C MET A 843 -23.59 -12.78 -3.90
N THR A 844 -23.95 -14.07 -3.79
CA THR A 844 -23.80 -14.87 -2.56
C THR A 844 -23.26 -16.27 -2.85
N ARG A 845 -22.37 -16.76 -1.97
CA ARG A 845 -21.97 -18.18 -1.94
C ARG A 845 -23.14 -19.09 -1.60
N LEU A 846 -23.10 -20.32 -2.11
CA LEU A 846 -23.98 -21.39 -1.63
C LEU A 846 -23.58 -21.80 -0.20
N GLN A 847 -24.54 -21.92 0.71
CA GLN A 847 -24.27 -22.35 2.08
C GLN A 847 -24.22 -23.88 2.18
N LYS A 848 -23.08 -24.48 1.84
CA LYS A 848 -22.83 -25.94 1.92
C LYS A 848 -23.32 -26.55 3.23
N GLU A 849 -23.13 -25.81 4.32
CA GLU A 849 -23.54 -26.15 5.70
C GLU A 849 -25.05 -26.18 5.96
N ARG A 850 -25.90 -25.82 4.99
CA ARG A 850 -27.38 -25.86 5.08
C ARG A 850 -28.05 -26.87 4.15
N PHE A 851 -27.29 -27.62 3.34
CA PHE A 851 -27.84 -28.63 2.43
C PHE A 851 -28.11 -29.97 3.12
N SER A 852 -29.19 -30.64 2.71
CA SER A 852 -29.59 -31.94 3.26
C SER A 852 -28.62 -33.07 2.89
N SER A 853 -27.92 -32.93 1.76
CA SER A 853 -26.93 -33.88 1.27
C SER A 853 -25.87 -33.21 0.39
N ALA A 854 -24.66 -33.75 0.39
CA ALA A 854 -23.59 -33.27 -0.49
C ALA A 854 -23.98 -33.32 -1.98
N ARG A 855 -24.70 -34.38 -2.40
CA ARG A 855 -25.20 -34.55 -3.78
C ARG A 855 -26.20 -33.47 -4.22
N GLU A 856 -26.87 -32.79 -3.28
CA GLU A 856 -27.74 -31.65 -3.58
C GLU A 856 -26.90 -30.38 -3.80
N TYR A 857 -25.94 -30.12 -2.92
CA TYR A 857 -24.98 -29.02 -3.06
C TYR A 857 -24.14 -29.12 -4.34
N ASP A 858 -23.54 -30.28 -4.62
CA ASP A 858 -22.65 -30.48 -5.77
C ASP A 858 -23.37 -30.35 -7.12
N LYS A 859 -24.69 -30.56 -7.17
CA LYS A 859 -25.53 -30.30 -8.36
C LYS A 859 -25.78 -28.81 -8.62
N LEU A 860 -25.71 -27.98 -7.59
CA LEU A 860 -26.00 -26.54 -7.69
C LEU A 860 -24.72 -25.70 -7.70
N ARG A 861 -23.60 -26.25 -7.19
CA ARG A 861 -22.26 -25.64 -7.26
C ARG A 861 -21.92 -25.27 -8.71
N GLY A 862 -21.48 -24.03 -8.92
CA GLY A 862 -21.15 -23.51 -10.25
C GLY A 862 -22.33 -22.99 -11.08
N SER A 863 -23.60 -23.07 -10.61
CA SER A 863 -24.77 -22.62 -11.40
C SER A 863 -24.72 -21.15 -11.83
N TYR A 864 -24.08 -20.29 -11.04
CA TYR A 864 -23.96 -18.85 -11.29
C TYR A 864 -22.56 -18.35 -10.89
N VAL A 865 -21.55 -18.70 -11.68
CA VAL A 865 -20.20 -18.14 -11.54
C VAL A 865 -20.10 -16.81 -12.31
N LEU A 866 -19.72 -15.75 -11.61
CA LEU A 866 -19.44 -14.46 -12.23
C LEU A 866 -18.01 -14.45 -12.78
N THR A 867 -17.88 -14.36 -14.11
CA THR A 867 -16.60 -14.26 -14.82
C THR A 867 -16.52 -12.98 -15.64
N PRO A 868 -15.33 -12.54 -16.10
CA PRO A 868 -15.20 -11.40 -17.00
C PRO A 868 -16.02 -11.55 -18.29
N GLN A 869 -16.14 -12.78 -18.83
CA GLN A 869 -16.95 -13.06 -20.02
C GLN A 869 -18.45 -12.82 -19.75
N VAL A 870 -18.97 -13.25 -18.59
CA VAL A 870 -20.35 -12.98 -18.16
C VAL A 870 -20.59 -11.47 -18.03
N LEU A 871 -19.62 -10.74 -17.48
CA LEU A 871 -19.65 -9.29 -17.22
C LEU A 871 -19.53 -8.40 -18.47
N THR A 872 -19.24 -8.95 -19.65
CA THR A 872 -19.30 -8.19 -20.92
C THR A 872 -20.72 -7.73 -21.27
N ARG A 873 -21.74 -8.34 -20.66
CA ARG A 873 -23.18 -8.09 -20.89
C ARG A 873 -23.82 -7.24 -19.78
N ALA A 874 -23.03 -6.79 -18.81
CA ALA A 874 -23.47 -5.95 -17.70
C ALA A 874 -23.19 -4.47 -17.99
N LYS A 875 -23.94 -3.55 -17.34
CA LYS A 875 -23.66 -2.11 -17.44
C LYS A 875 -22.21 -1.79 -17.08
N GLU A 876 -21.65 -0.81 -17.78
CA GLU A 876 -20.30 -0.26 -17.51
C GLU A 876 -20.20 0.31 -16.09
N LYS A 877 -21.28 0.94 -15.59
CA LYS A 877 -21.37 1.57 -14.27
C LYS A 877 -22.17 0.75 -13.24
N MET A 878 -22.23 -0.57 -13.42
CA MET A 878 -22.78 -1.49 -12.41
C MET A 878 -21.83 -1.61 -11.21
N VAL A 879 -22.35 -1.91 -10.02
CA VAL A 879 -21.53 -2.23 -8.83
C VAL A 879 -21.74 -3.69 -8.40
N ILE A 880 -20.65 -4.42 -8.16
CA ILE A 880 -20.64 -5.84 -7.75
C ILE A 880 -20.31 -5.93 -6.25
N LEU A 881 -21.22 -6.51 -5.47
CA LEU A 881 -21.13 -6.66 -4.02
C LEU A 881 -21.16 -8.13 -3.60
N HIS A 882 -20.52 -8.45 -2.47
CA HIS A 882 -20.46 -9.80 -1.91
C HIS A 882 -20.22 -9.77 -0.38
N PRO A 883 -20.94 -10.57 0.43
CA PRO A 883 -20.80 -10.57 1.90
C PRO A 883 -19.49 -11.19 2.41
N LEU A 884 -18.79 -11.96 1.57
CA LEU A 884 -17.50 -12.64 1.80
C LEU A 884 -17.50 -13.68 2.96
N PRO A 885 -16.56 -14.65 2.98
CA PRO A 885 -15.61 -14.99 1.92
C PRO A 885 -16.33 -15.48 0.66
N ARG A 886 -15.73 -15.25 -0.51
CA ARG A 886 -16.16 -15.90 -1.75
C ARG A 886 -15.60 -17.32 -1.82
N VAL A 887 -16.27 -18.21 -2.54
CA VAL A 887 -15.80 -19.59 -2.77
C VAL A 887 -15.53 -19.81 -4.26
N ASP A 888 -16.57 -20.06 -5.05
CA ASP A 888 -16.46 -20.32 -6.49
C ASP A 888 -17.31 -19.35 -7.34
N GLU A 889 -18.26 -18.64 -6.72
CA GLU A 889 -19.29 -17.83 -7.38
C GLU A 889 -18.79 -16.52 -8.00
N ILE A 890 -17.55 -16.10 -7.72
CA ILE A 890 -16.88 -14.97 -8.40
C ILE A 890 -15.46 -15.42 -8.75
N SER A 891 -15.10 -15.39 -10.04
CA SER A 891 -13.73 -15.65 -10.50
C SER A 891 -12.77 -14.55 -10.01
N VAL A 892 -11.54 -14.93 -9.66
CA VAL A 892 -10.47 -14.00 -9.24
C VAL A 892 -10.06 -13.03 -10.36
N GLU A 893 -10.35 -13.35 -11.63
CA GLU A 893 -10.18 -12.39 -12.73
C GLU A 893 -11.14 -11.17 -12.66
N VAL A 894 -12.15 -11.21 -11.78
CA VAL A 894 -13.07 -10.08 -11.55
C VAL A 894 -12.47 -9.05 -10.57
N ASP A 895 -11.41 -9.38 -9.82
CA ASP A 895 -10.81 -8.49 -8.81
C ASP A 895 -10.28 -7.18 -9.40
N SER A 896 -9.83 -7.21 -10.67
CA SER A 896 -9.35 -6.05 -11.43
C SER A 896 -10.45 -5.28 -12.18
N ASP A 897 -11.69 -5.77 -12.18
CA ASP A 897 -12.80 -5.03 -12.80
C ASP A 897 -13.18 -3.84 -11.90
N PRO A 898 -13.24 -2.58 -12.38
CA PRO A 898 -13.55 -1.42 -11.54
C PRO A 898 -14.91 -1.54 -10.83
N ARG A 899 -15.84 -2.32 -11.38
CA ARG A 899 -17.16 -2.62 -10.81
C ARG A 899 -17.08 -3.52 -9.57
N ALA A 900 -15.96 -4.22 -9.32
CA ALA A 900 -15.75 -5.08 -8.16
C ALA A 900 -15.56 -4.25 -6.88
N ALA A 901 -16.65 -4.02 -6.15
CA ALA A 901 -16.65 -3.22 -4.93
C ALA A 901 -16.57 -4.04 -3.63
N TYR A 902 -16.63 -5.37 -3.66
CA TYR A 902 -16.75 -6.21 -2.45
C TYR A 902 -15.58 -6.13 -1.44
N PHE A 903 -14.39 -5.68 -1.87
CA PHE A 903 -13.30 -5.30 -0.95
C PHE A 903 -13.47 -3.88 -0.40
N ARG A 904 -13.92 -2.91 -1.21
CA ARG A 904 -14.28 -1.54 -0.76
C ARG A 904 -15.43 -1.59 0.25
N GLN A 905 -16.44 -2.42 -0.02
CA GLN A 905 -17.51 -2.84 0.89
C GLN A 905 -16.97 -3.35 2.23
N ALA A 906 -15.89 -4.13 2.25
CA ALA A 906 -15.29 -4.60 3.51
C ALA A 906 -14.70 -3.44 4.33
N GLN A 907 -14.01 -2.49 3.67
CA GLN A 907 -13.45 -1.29 4.29
C GLN A 907 -14.56 -0.33 4.78
N PHE A 908 -15.58 -0.08 3.96
CA PHE A 908 -16.76 0.70 4.34
C PHE A 908 -17.53 0.07 5.50
N GLY A 909 -17.49 -1.26 5.59
CA GLY A 909 -17.95 -2.02 6.75
C GLY A 909 -17.26 -1.69 8.07
N MET A 910 -16.06 -1.12 8.06
CA MET A 910 -15.43 -0.57 9.27
C MET A 910 -16.08 0.77 9.65
N TYR A 911 -16.20 1.71 8.72
CA TYR A 911 -16.74 3.06 8.99
C TYR A 911 -18.20 3.04 9.45
N VAL A 912 -19.04 2.17 8.86
CA VAL A 912 -20.43 1.99 9.31
C VAL A 912 -20.51 1.37 10.71
N ARG A 913 -19.58 0.48 11.07
CA ARG A 913 -19.47 -0.05 12.45
C ARG A 913 -18.98 1.02 13.42
N MET A 914 -18.02 1.86 13.03
CA MET A 914 -17.57 3.01 13.83
C MET A 914 -18.73 3.96 14.13
N ALA A 915 -19.47 4.36 13.10
CA ALA A 915 -20.62 5.24 13.23
C ALA A 915 -21.70 4.63 14.13
N LEU A 916 -22.01 3.34 13.93
CA LEU A 916 -22.98 2.63 14.77
C LEU A 916 -22.54 2.61 16.24
N LEU A 917 -21.28 2.27 16.54
CA LEU A 917 -20.76 2.24 17.91
C LEU A 917 -20.84 3.61 18.59
N ALA A 918 -20.42 4.67 17.92
CA ALA A 918 -20.46 6.02 18.47
C ALA A 918 -21.91 6.54 18.63
N VAL A 919 -22.80 6.25 17.69
CA VAL A 919 -24.22 6.64 17.76
C VAL A 919 -24.93 5.93 18.92
N LEU A 920 -24.67 4.63 19.11
CA LEU A 920 -25.26 3.85 20.21
C LEU A 920 -24.73 4.29 21.58
N LEU A 921 -23.46 4.66 21.68
CA LEU A 921 -22.78 4.98 22.94
C LEU A 921 -22.59 6.49 23.21
N GLY A 922 -23.19 7.35 22.37
CA GLY A 922 -23.35 8.79 22.64
C GLY A 922 -22.14 9.65 22.32
N ALA A 923 -21.28 9.21 21.41
CA ALA A 923 -20.02 9.87 21.02
C ALA A 923 -19.95 10.21 19.52
N ALA A 924 -21.08 10.25 18.82
CA ALA A 924 -21.20 10.59 17.40
C ALA A 924 -21.52 12.07 17.16
#